data_AF-A0A217EFZ7-F1
#
_entry.id   AF-A0A217EFZ7-F1
#
_cell.length_a   1.000
_cell.length_b   1.000
_cell.length_c   1.000
_cell.angle_alpha   90.00
_cell.angle_beta   90.00
_cell.angle_gamma   90.00
#
_symmetry.space_group_name_H-M   'P 1'
#
loop_
_entity.id
_entity.type
_entity.pdbx_description
1 polymer ?
#
loop_
_entity_poly.entity_id
_entity_poly.type
_entity_poly.pdbx_seq_one_letter_code
_entity_poly.pdbx_strand_id
1 'polypeptide(L)'
;MFNRFLGSVLKTCVSIALLGTAATTYAAKKPHINPQTLTVIGYHEVTNDAKSALIPFYAVSSKNFETQVKWLQKNGFHFISVTQLLKAHEGKLILPEKPVLLTVDDGYESFYTNIYPYVKENKIPVVLAIVGAWVNTPADQQVQFGDDKIDRDKILTWSQIKEMSDSGYVEIASHSYDLHKGIVGNPQKNSEPAATTRLYNPKTKKYEGDGDYNKRIYDDLKKNNELIKSKGIPSPRVMVWPYGRYNLETVRIAKHLGMPITISLDDGPVYLRKSLGALNRILVEHDMTLDNLSQEIENREKNLGDNARPQKIMHVDLDYIYDKDEKQEERNLGNLLDRIQKMNITTVYLQAFSDPDANGSADMVYFPNRYIPVRQDLFNRVAWQIASRTQVQRVYAWMPLLAWELPKKNPVSKNLVVTQQPKNSDHLNMGYIRLSPFSAPARRVIEGIYQDLGKSATFDGIIFHDDVTLSDYEDASPEALQAYAKAGFSTDLATLRNDDKSLQKWTAFKTDYLDNFALQLAAEVRQYQPALLTARNMYAQVVLNPYAETWYSQSLQKSLNRYDFTAIMAMPYMEQAKDKTQFYADIVKRLKQYPNGLSKAVVELQAVDWRKNSTPIPSVELADTIKSLYQQGVMHVGYYPDDPIKGLPDTTIMRKVFDSKVSRIQP
;
A
#
# COMPACT_ATOMS: atom_id res chain seq x y z
N MET A 1 -26.00 20.30 52.29
CA MET A 1 -26.58 20.51 53.64
C MET A 1 -26.91 19.14 54.22
N PHE A 2 -26.14 18.70 55.23
CA PHE A 2 -26.43 17.70 56.31
C PHE A 2 -27.12 16.34 55.97
N ASN A 3 -26.38 15.22 56.04
CA ASN A 3 -26.27 14.21 57.13
C ASN A 3 -27.37 13.11 57.10
N ARG A 4 -27.12 11.77 57.06
CA ARG A 4 -26.45 10.85 58.02
C ARG A 4 -26.37 9.43 57.38
N PHE A 5 -25.24 8.72 57.36
CA PHE A 5 -24.60 7.80 58.35
C PHE A 5 -24.89 6.28 58.20
N LEU A 6 -23.80 5.58 57.85
CA LEU A 6 -23.32 4.19 58.00
C LEU A 6 -24.08 3.10 58.81
N GLY A 7 -23.96 1.87 58.27
CA GLY A 7 -23.62 0.60 58.97
C GLY A 7 -24.80 -0.32 59.34
N SER A 8 -24.80 -1.65 59.22
CA SER A 8 -23.82 -2.66 58.75
C SER A 8 -24.52 -4.04 58.67
N VAL A 9 -24.25 -4.79 57.60
CA VAL A 9 -23.84 -6.22 57.61
C VAL A 9 -24.88 -7.38 57.62
N LEU A 10 -24.71 -8.23 56.58
CA LEU A 10 -25.02 -9.66 56.39
C LEU A 10 -26.49 -10.13 56.17
N LYS A 11 -26.81 -10.50 54.92
CA LYS A 11 -26.93 -11.93 54.49
C LYS A 11 -27.13 -12.06 52.98
N THR A 12 -26.01 -12.34 52.32
CA THR A 12 -25.77 -13.27 51.21
C THR A 12 -27.00 -13.88 50.51
N CYS A 13 -27.24 -13.45 49.26
CA CYS A 13 -27.73 -14.32 48.18
C CYS A 13 -26.96 -13.94 46.90
N VAL A 14 -25.80 -14.58 46.78
CA VAL A 14 -24.91 -14.49 45.63
C VAL A 14 -25.57 -15.24 44.48
N SER A 15 -26.22 -14.52 43.56
CA SER A 15 -26.51 -15.03 42.22
C SER A 15 -25.36 -14.60 41.32
N ILE A 16 -24.27 -15.36 41.35
CA ILE A 16 -23.22 -15.28 40.33
C ILE A 16 -23.84 -15.79 39.02
N ALA A 17 -24.28 -14.86 38.18
CA ALA A 17 -24.36 -15.12 36.76
C ALA A 17 -22.93 -15.12 36.22
N LEU A 18 -22.31 -16.30 36.28
CA LEU A 18 -21.04 -16.64 35.65
C LEU A 18 -21.23 -16.58 34.13
N LEU A 19 -21.24 -15.37 33.56
CA LEU A 19 -20.87 -15.20 32.15
C LEU A 19 -19.35 -15.34 32.08
N GLY A 20 -18.90 -16.59 32.19
CA GLY A 20 -17.54 -16.96 31.85
C GLY A 20 -17.32 -16.60 30.38
N THR A 21 -16.65 -15.48 30.13
CA THR A 21 -15.91 -15.32 28.88
C THR A 21 -14.85 -16.42 28.89
N ALA A 22 -15.16 -17.56 28.28
CA ALA A 22 -14.13 -18.51 27.90
C ALA A 22 -13.16 -17.71 27.04
N ALA A 23 -12.01 -17.35 27.59
CA ALA A 23 -10.88 -16.87 26.83
C ALA A 23 -10.41 -18.06 26.01
N THR A 24 -11.09 -18.33 24.89
CA THR A 24 -10.53 -19.12 23.81
C THR A 24 -9.28 -18.37 23.38
N THR A 25 -8.13 -18.87 23.81
CA THR A 25 -6.84 -18.52 23.25
C THR A 25 -6.92 -18.90 21.77
N TYR A 26 -7.32 -17.94 20.93
CA TYR A 26 -7.26 -18.09 19.50
C TYR A 26 -5.78 -18.10 19.13
N ALA A 27 -5.17 -19.29 19.10
CA ALA A 27 -3.88 -19.47 18.48
C ALA A 27 -4.00 -18.99 17.03
N ALA A 28 -3.08 -18.11 16.62
CA ALA A 28 -2.96 -17.69 15.22
C ALA A 28 -2.93 -18.95 14.35
N LYS A 29 -3.82 -19.01 13.35
CA LYS A 29 -3.90 -20.17 12.45
C LYS A 29 -2.59 -20.21 11.67
N LYS A 30 -1.80 -21.27 11.85
CA LYS A 30 -0.54 -21.44 11.10
C LYS A 30 -0.84 -21.35 9.60
N PRO A 31 -0.07 -20.57 8.82
CA PRO A 31 -0.27 -20.49 7.39
C PRO A 31 -0.09 -21.88 6.76
N HIS A 32 -1.04 -22.28 5.90
CA HIS A 32 -1.03 -23.55 5.20
C HIS A 32 -0.46 -23.34 3.78
N ILE A 33 0.44 -24.23 3.37
CA ILE A 33 0.97 -24.28 2.00
C ILE A 33 -0.17 -24.67 1.05
N ASN A 34 -0.41 -23.89 0.00
CA ASN A 34 -1.34 -24.25 -1.07
C ASN A 34 -0.58 -24.75 -2.31
N PRO A 35 -0.56 -26.07 -2.59
CA PRO A 35 0.21 -26.65 -3.70
C PRO A 35 -0.31 -26.28 -5.11
N GLN A 36 -1.41 -25.51 -5.19
CA GLN A 36 -2.04 -25.09 -6.44
C GLN A 36 -1.69 -23.64 -6.85
N THR A 37 -0.80 -22.96 -6.12
CA THR A 37 -0.30 -21.63 -6.50
C THR A 37 0.71 -21.72 -7.63
N LEU A 38 0.64 -20.80 -8.58
CA LEU A 38 1.65 -20.66 -9.63
C LEU A 38 2.85 -19.86 -9.09
N THR A 39 4.05 -20.41 -9.24
CA THR A 39 5.28 -19.66 -9.00
C THR A 39 5.70 -18.98 -10.31
N VAL A 40 5.90 -17.67 -10.29
CA VAL A 40 6.44 -16.92 -11.43
C VAL A 40 7.80 -16.34 -11.02
N ILE A 41 8.83 -16.58 -11.82
CA ILE A 41 10.21 -16.18 -11.53
C ILE A 41 10.75 -15.35 -12.69
N GLY A 42 11.24 -14.15 -12.38
CA GLY A 42 11.76 -13.18 -13.34
C GLY A 42 13.27 -13.01 -13.26
N TYR A 43 13.92 -13.11 -14.41
CA TYR A 43 15.33 -12.80 -14.64
C TYR A 43 15.45 -11.60 -15.60
N HIS A 44 16.60 -10.93 -15.58
CA HIS A 44 16.92 -9.87 -16.53
C HIS A 44 18.15 -10.27 -17.35
N GLU A 45 19.31 -9.70 -17.04
CA GLU A 45 20.56 -9.98 -17.71
C GLU A 45 21.25 -11.20 -17.10
N VAL A 46 21.80 -12.09 -17.94
CA VAL A 46 22.60 -13.22 -17.46
C VAL A 46 24.00 -13.21 -18.03
N THR A 47 24.97 -12.86 -17.18
CA THR A 47 26.37 -12.68 -17.53
C THR A 47 27.28 -13.23 -16.43
N ASN A 48 28.39 -13.85 -16.84
CA ASN A 48 29.42 -14.34 -15.92
C ASN A 48 30.37 -13.22 -15.46
N ASP A 49 30.29 -12.04 -16.08
CA ASP A 49 31.01 -10.85 -15.65
C ASP A 49 30.02 -9.80 -15.14
N ALA A 50 29.81 -9.80 -13.83
CA ALA A 50 28.89 -8.87 -13.17
C ALA A 50 29.30 -7.39 -13.35
N LYS A 51 30.56 -7.09 -13.69
CA LYS A 51 31.02 -5.71 -13.91
C LYS A 51 30.66 -5.16 -15.29
N SER A 52 30.40 -6.03 -16.26
CA SER A 52 29.96 -5.63 -17.60
C SER A 52 28.44 -5.70 -17.79
N ALA A 53 27.71 -6.10 -16.75
CA ALA A 53 26.25 -5.99 -16.70
C ALA A 53 25.81 -4.53 -16.73
N LEU A 54 24.71 -4.25 -17.42
CA LEU A 54 24.15 -2.89 -17.47
C LEU A 54 23.59 -2.48 -16.12
N ILE A 55 22.92 -3.41 -15.43
CA ILE A 55 22.44 -3.22 -14.06
C ILE A 55 22.92 -4.41 -13.22
N PRO A 56 24.10 -4.30 -12.58
CA PRO A 56 24.70 -5.42 -11.85
C PRO A 56 23.79 -6.06 -10.79
N PHE A 57 22.90 -5.27 -10.20
CA PHE A 57 21.98 -5.74 -9.16
C PHE A 57 20.97 -6.79 -9.68
N TYR A 58 20.58 -6.71 -10.96
CA TYR A 58 19.64 -7.65 -11.61
C TYR A 58 20.34 -8.69 -12.49
N ALA A 59 21.68 -8.74 -12.44
CA ALA A 59 22.46 -9.64 -13.28
C ALA A 59 22.77 -10.96 -12.56
N VAL A 60 22.47 -12.09 -13.20
CA VAL A 60 22.72 -13.42 -12.65
C VAL A 60 23.79 -14.13 -13.50
N SER A 61 24.65 -14.96 -12.91
CA SER A 61 25.58 -15.78 -13.71
C SER A 61 24.88 -16.97 -14.37
N SER A 62 25.37 -17.45 -15.51
CA SER A 62 24.83 -18.66 -16.16
C SER A 62 24.80 -19.84 -15.20
N LYS A 63 25.87 -19.99 -14.40
CA LYS A 63 25.98 -21.03 -13.38
C LYS A 63 24.89 -20.92 -12.32
N ASN A 64 24.58 -19.71 -11.84
CA ASN A 64 23.53 -19.52 -10.84
C ASN A 64 22.15 -19.81 -11.44
N PHE A 65 21.87 -19.31 -12.65
CA PHE A 65 20.64 -19.61 -13.36
C PHE A 65 20.43 -21.13 -13.52
N GLU A 66 21.41 -21.85 -14.04
CA GLU A 66 21.35 -23.30 -14.18
C GLU A 66 21.16 -24.00 -12.83
N THR A 67 21.86 -23.53 -11.80
CA THR A 67 21.78 -24.11 -10.45
C THR A 67 20.38 -23.94 -9.86
N GLN A 68 19.77 -22.77 -10.03
CA GLN A 68 18.39 -22.50 -9.60
C GLN A 68 17.38 -23.36 -10.38
N VAL A 69 17.52 -23.46 -11.70
CA VAL A 69 16.64 -24.31 -12.54
C VAL A 69 16.76 -25.79 -12.17
N LYS A 70 17.99 -26.32 -12.04
CA LYS A 70 18.24 -27.71 -11.61
C LYS A 70 17.67 -27.97 -10.22
N TRP A 71 17.79 -27.00 -9.31
CA TRP A 71 17.20 -27.09 -7.98
C TRP A 71 15.67 -27.15 -8.03
N LEU A 72 15.02 -26.31 -8.83
CA LEU A 72 13.56 -26.34 -9.02
C LEU A 72 13.11 -27.73 -9.51
N GLN A 73 13.74 -28.26 -10.56
CA GLN A 73 13.42 -29.60 -11.09
C GLN A 73 13.61 -30.68 -10.02
N LYS A 74 14.73 -30.67 -9.30
CA LYS A 74 15.03 -31.64 -8.23
C LYS A 74 14.03 -31.58 -7.07
N ASN A 75 13.41 -30.42 -6.83
CA ASN A 75 12.41 -30.21 -5.77
C ASN A 75 10.96 -30.37 -6.25
N GLY A 76 10.76 -30.94 -7.44
CA GLY A 76 9.45 -31.31 -7.98
C GLY A 76 8.66 -30.15 -8.58
N PHE A 77 9.32 -29.04 -8.91
CA PHE A 77 8.69 -27.96 -9.67
C PHE A 77 8.60 -28.31 -11.15
N HIS A 78 7.50 -27.89 -11.79
CA HIS A 78 7.20 -28.20 -13.18
C HIS A 78 7.08 -26.93 -14.00
N PHE A 79 7.99 -26.72 -14.97
CA PHE A 79 7.91 -25.57 -15.86
C PHE A 79 6.72 -25.69 -16.81
N ILE A 80 5.95 -24.60 -16.94
CA ILE A 80 4.75 -24.54 -17.78
C ILE A 80 4.89 -23.48 -18.87
N SER A 81 4.25 -23.72 -20.00
CA SER A 81 4.10 -22.76 -21.09
C SER A 81 2.89 -21.82 -20.87
N VAL A 82 2.90 -20.68 -21.57
CA VAL A 82 1.75 -19.76 -21.63
C VAL A 82 0.49 -20.46 -22.15
N THR A 83 0.63 -21.39 -23.09
CA THR A 83 -0.50 -22.18 -23.59
C THR A 83 -1.10 -23.08 -22.51
N GLN A 84 -0.28 -23.72 -21.68
CA GLN A 84 -0.77 -24.50 -20.53
C GLN A 84 -1.45 -23.60 -19.50
N LEU A 85 -0.86 -22.44 -19.20
CA LEU A 85 -1.45 -21.45 -18.30
C LEU A 85 -2.85 -21.00 -18.75
N LEU A 86 -3.00 -20.61 -20.03
CA LEU A 86 -4.29 -20.22 -20.59
C LEU A 86 -5.31 -21.35 -20.53
N LYS A 87 -4.94 -22.56 -20.98
CA LYS A 87 -5.84 -23.73 -20.93
C LYS A 87 -6.26 -24.07 -19.50
N ALA A 88 -5.36 -23.92 -18.53
CA ALA A 88 -5.67 -24.17 -17.12
C ALA A 88 -6.61 -23.12 -16.53
N HIS A 89 -6.41 -21.85 -16.85
CA HIS A 89 -7.32 -20.78 -16.46
C HIS A 89 -8.73 -20.99 -17.05
N GLU A 90 -8.82 -21.48 -18.28
CA GLU A 90 -10.08 -21.84 -18.93
C GLU A 90 -10.71 -23.16 -18.42
N GLY A 91 -10.08 -23.86 -17.47
CA GLY A 91 -10.55 -25.15 -16.96
C GLY A 91 -10.41 -26.32 -17.93
N LYS A 92 -9.65 -26.14 -19.02
CA LYS A 92 -9.42 -27.15 -20.07
C LYS A 92 -8.18 -28.02 -19.82
N LEU A 93 -7.38 -27.68 -18.80
CA LEU A 93 -6.17 -28.40 -18.43
C LEU A 93 -5.97 -28.28 -16.91
N ILE A 94 -5.46 -29.33 -16.28
CA ILE A 94 -5.01 -29.28 -14.89
C ILE A 94 -3.49 -29.15 -14.92
N LEU A 95 -2.94 -28.11 -14.28
CA LEU A 95 -1.49 -27.95 -14.18
C LEU A 95 -0.90 -29.03 -13.26
N PRO A 96 0.36 -29.43 -13.49
CA PRO A 96 1.09 -30.25 -12.52
C PRO A 96 1.23 -29.53 -11.17
N GLU A 97 1.52 -30.28 -10.11
CA GLU A 97 1.86 -29.68 -8.81
C GLU A 97 3.11 -28.79 -8.93
N LYS A 98 3.19 -27.75 -8.09
CA LYS A 98 4.29 -26.77 -8.10
C LYS A 98 4.60 -26.21 -9.50
N PRO A 99 3.60 -25.68 -10.23
CA PRO A 99 3.85 -25.14 -11.56
C PRO A 99 4.72 -23.88 -11.48
N VAL A 100 5.66 -23.74 -12.43
CA VAL A 100 6.55 -22.58 -12.55
C VAL A 100 6.45 -21.95 -13.93
N LEU A 101 6.22 -20.64 -13.98
CA LEU A 101 6.38 -19.84 -15.19
C LEU A 101 7.70 -19.06 -15.09
N LEU A 102 8.65 -19.36 -15.98
CA LEU A 102 9.92 -18.66 -16.06
C LEU A 102 9.79 -17.47 -17.03
N THR A 103 10.24 -16.30 -16.61
CA THR A 103 10.23 -15.09 -17.45
C THR A 103 11.61 -14.45 -17.48
N VAL A 104 12.00 -13.90 -18.63
CA VAL A 104 13.21 -13.10 -18.82
C VAL A 104 12.82 -11.78 -19.47
N ASP A 105 13.26 -10.68 -18.88
CA ASP A 105 12.83 -9.34 -19.27
C ASP A 105 13.86 -8.65 -20.18
N ASP A 106 13.48 -7.47 -20.69
CA ASP A 106 14.27 -6.49 -21.45
C ASP A 106 14.79 -6.90 -22.84
N GLY A 107 14.99 -8.19 -23.10
CA GLY A 107 15.51 -8.66 -24.37
C GLY A 107 17.02 -8.44 -24.52
N TYR A 108 17.77 -8.67 -23.43
CA TYR A 108 19.23 -8.70 -23.44
C TYR A 108 19.77 -9.78 -24.39
N GLU A 109 20.82 -9.45 -25.14
CA GLU A 109 21.52 -10.39 -26.02
C GLU A 109 22.05 -11.61 -25.24
N SER A 110 22.49 -11.36 -24.00
CA SER A 110 23.04 -12.36 -23.11
C SER A 110 22.09 -13.53 -22.83
N PHE A 111 20.77 -13.35 -22.93
CA PHE A 111 19.83 -14.47 -22.86
C PHE A 111 20.06 -15.47 -24.00
N TYR A 112 20.28 -14.99 -25.23
CA TYR A 112 20.50 -15.83 -26.40
C TYR A 112 21.84 -16.56 -26.35
N THR A 113 22.90 -15.90 -25.93
CA THR A 113 24.25 -16.48 -25.89
C THR A 113 24.46 -17.38 -24.67
N ASN A 114 23.98 -16.99 -23.50
CA ASN A 114 24.36 -17.61 -22.23
C ASN A 114 23.30 -18.54 -21.62
N ILE A 115 22.02 -18.42 -22.00
CA ILE A 115 20.92 -19.20 -21.40
C ILE A 115 20.17 -20.05 -22.44
N TYR A 116 19.83 -19.48 -23.59
CA TYR A 116 18.96 -20.12 -24.56
C TYR A 116 19.44 -21.52 -25.00
N PRO A 117 20.75 -21.80 -25.19
CA PRO A 117 21.22 -23.16 -25.48
C PRO A 117 20.80 -24.18 -24.41
N TYR A 118 20.96 -23.82 -23.13
CA TYR A 118 20.54 -24.66 -22.00
C TYR A 118 19.02 -24.83 -21.94
N VAL A 119 18.26 -23.74 -22.13
CA VAL A 119 16.79 -23.77 -22.18
C VAL A 119 16.28 -24.69 -23.28
N LYS A 120 16.89 -24.61 -24.48
CA LYS A 120 16.53 -25.41 -25.66
C LYS A 120 16.88 -26.88 -25.46
N GLU A 121 18.08 -27.19 -24.96
CA GLU A 121 18.52 -28.56 -24.68
C GLU A 121 17.62 -29.24 -23.64
N ASN A 122 17.25 -28.51 -22.59
CA ASN A 122 16.43 -29.01 -21.48
C ASN A 122 14.92 -28.83 -21.71
N LYS A 123 14.50 -28.30 -22.86
CA LYS A 123 13.10 -28.13 -23.26
C LYS A 123 12.27 -27.32 -22.25
N ILE A 124 12.87 -26.29 -21.67
CA ILE A 124 12.24 -25.47 -20.62
C ILE A 124 11.40 -24.36 -21.28
N PRO A 125 10.09 -24.27 -21.02
CA PRO A 125 9.30 -23.14 -21.48
C PRO A 125 9.72 -21.84 -20.79
N VAL A 126 9.92 -20.76 -21.55
CA VAL A 126 10.31 -19.44 -21.06
C VAL A 126 9.48 -18.36 -21.75
N VAL A 127 9.10 -17.32 -21.01
CA VAL A 127 8.54 -16.08 -21.56
C VAL A 127 9.66 -15.06 -21.68
N LEU A 128 9.93 -14.56 -22.88
CA LEU A 128 10.92 -13.52 -23.13
C LEU A 128 10.20 -12.20 -23.46
N ALA A 129 10.22 -11.24 -22.54
CA ALA A 129 9.60 -9.94 -22.74
C ALA A 129 10.59 -8.96 -23.37
N ILE A 130 10.22 -8.37 -24.51
CA ILE A 130 11.10 -7.48 -25.28
C ILE A 130 10.54 -6.05 -25.36
N VAL A 131 11.43 -5.07 -25.25
CA VAL A 131 11.11 -3.65 -25.48
C VAL A 131 11.28 -3.35 -26.97
N GLY A 132 10.18 -3.00 -27.63
CA GLY A 132 10.14 -2.84 -29.10
C GLY A 132 11.14 -1.83 -29.65
N ALA A 133 11.27 -0.67 -29.02
CA ALA A 133 12.20 0.38 -29.43
C ALA A 133 13.66 -0.06 -29.30
N TRP A 134 14.00 -0.87 -28.30
CA TRP A 134 15.36 -1.36 -28.09
C TRP A 134 15.75 -2.37 -29.16
N VAL A 135 14.95 -3.43 -29.34
CA VAL A 135 15.26 -4.47 -30.34
C VAL A 135 15.18 -3.96 -31.78
N ASN A 136 14.40 -2.91 -32.03
CA ASN A 136 14.27 -2.28 -33.35
C ASN A 136 15.29 -1.17 -33.62
N THR A 137 16.23 -0.93 -32.71
CA THR A 137 17.35 -0.01 -32.95
C THR A 137 18.21 -0.56 -34.11
N PRO A 138 18.58 0.28 -35.11
CA PRO A 138 19.49 -0.11 -36.19
C PRO A 138 20.83 -0.65 -35.70
N ALA A 139 21.48 -1.52 -36.50
CA ALA A 139 22.72 -2.20 -36.12
C ALA A 139 23.90 -1.24 -35.88
N ASP A 140 23.88 -0.06 -36.51
CA ASP A 140 24.89 0.99 -36.47
C ASP A 140 24.58 2.11 -35.45
N GLN A 141 23.56 1.92 -34.61
CA GLN A 141 23.12 2.93 -33.64
C GLN A 141 23.12 2.38 -32.21
N GLN A 142 23.40 3.25 -31.24
CA GLN A 142 23.24 2.91 -29.82
C GLN A 142 21.78 2.83 -29.42
N VAL A 143 21.47 1.94 -28.48
CA VAL A 143 20.12 1.76 -27.92
C VAL A 143 19.90 2.81 -26.83
N GLN A 144 18.76 3.49 -26.84
CA GLN A 144 18.31 4.36 -25.75
C GLN A 144 17.70 3.50 -24.63
N PHE A 145 18.51 3.12 -23.65
CA PHE A 145 18.14 2.27 -22.52
C PHE A 145 17.73 3.15 -21.33
N GLY A 146 16.43 3.47 -21.25
CA GLY A 146 15.95 4.46 -20.29
C GLY A 146 16.58 5.84 -20.56
N ASP A 147 17.27 6.39 -19.56
CA ASP A 147 17.98 7.67 -19.65
C ASP A 147 19.42 7.52 -20.19
N ASP A 148 19.92 6.29 -20.34
CA ASP A 148 21.28 5.98 -20.79
C ASP A 148 21.34 5.52 -22.25
N LYS A 149 22.56 5.47 -22.80
CA LYS A 149 22.85 4.87 -24.11
C LYS A 149 23.78 3.68 -23.97
N ILE A 150 23.44 2.59 -24.64
CA ILE A 150 24.20 1.34 -24.59
C ILE A 150 24.50 0.85 -25.99
N ASP A 151 25.52 0.00 -26.11
CA ASP A 151 25.90 -0.60 -27.38
C ASP A 151 24.82 -1.56 -27.89
N ARG A 152 24.65 -1.60 -29.22
CA ARG A 152 23.58 -2.36 -29.86
C ARG A 152 23.69 -3.86 -29.62
N ASP A 153 24.90 -4.37 -29.48
CA ASP A 153 25.19 -5.79 -29.25
C ASP A 153 24.77 -6.29 -27.86
N LYS A 154 24.38 -5.38 -26.95
CA LYS A 154 23.80 -5.73 -25.65
C LYS A 154 22.35 -6.16 -25.72
N ILE A 155 21.65 -5.87 -26.82
CA ILE A 155 20.23 -6.16 -27.01
C ILE A 155 20.05 -7.17 -28.15
N LEU A 156 19.05 -8.03 -28.05
CA LEU A 156 18.75 -9.03 -29.06
C LEU A 156 18.48 -8.43 -30.45
N THR A 157 18.82 -9.19 -31.47
CA THR A 157 18.43 -8.94 -32.86
C THR A 157 17.13 -9.68 -33.20
N TRP A 158 16.40 -9.20 -34.20
CA TRP A 158 15.19 -9.89 -34.69
C TRP A 158 15.45 -11.32 -35.17
N SER A 159 16.65 -11.60 -35.71
CA SER A 159 17.03 -12.95 -36.12
C SER A 159 17.11 -13.90 -34.92
N GLN A 160 17.77 -13.47 -33.84
CA GLN A 160 17.87 -14.23 -32.60
C GLN A 160 16.48 -14.45 -31.97
N ILE A 161 15.66 -13.40 -31.90
CA ILE A 161 14.29 -13.48 -31.35
C ILE A 161 13.45 -14.46 -32.17
N LYS A 162 13.52 -14.39 -33.50
CA LYS A 162 12.78 -15.30 -34.37
C LYS A 162 13.23 -16.75 -34.19
N GLU A 163 14.53 -17.01 -34.13
CA GLU A 163 15.04 -18.37 -33.87
C GLU A 163 14.50 -18.92 -32.55
N MET A 164 14.55 -18.13 -31.48
CA MET A 164 14.04 -18.52 -30.16
C MET A 164 12.54 -18.78 -30.20
N SER A 165 11.76 -17.92 -30.88
CA SER A 165 10.33 -18.13 -31.06
C SER A 165 10.00 -19.41 -31.85
N ASP A 166 10.75 -19.69 -32.93
CA ASP A 166 10.53 -20.84 -33.80
C ASP A 166 10.90 -22.17 -33.10
N SER A 167 11.68 -22.12 -32.01
CA SER A 167 12.05 -23.30 -31.23
C SER A 167 10.88 -23.98 -30.53
N GLY A 168 9.78 -23.27 -30.30
CA GLY A 168 8.63 -23.72 -29.53
C GLY A 168 8.79 -23.65 -28.00
N TYR A 169 9.97 -23.25 -27.49
CA TYR A 169 10.23 -23.13 -26.05
C TYR A 169 10.17 -21.69 -25.52
N VAL A 170 10.36 -20.69 -26.38
CA VAL A 170 10.37 -19.28 -25.98
C VAL A 170 9.12 -18.57 -26.50
N GLU A 171 8.23 -18.17 -25.60
CA GLU A 171 7.12 -17.27 -25.90
C GLU A 171 7.62 -15.82 -25.90
N ILE A 172 7.46 -15.11 -27.02
CA ILE A 172 7.77 -13.68 -27.07
C ILE A 172 6.62 -12.87 -26.46
N ALA A 173 6.93 -12.10 -25.42
CA ALA A 173 6.01 -11.21 -24.72
C ALA A 173 6.32 -9.74 -25.03
N SER A 174 5.32 -8.87 -24.84
CA SER A 174 5.54 -7.43 -24.89
C SER A 174 6.11 -6.93 -23.57
N HIS A 175 7.12 -6.08 -23.66
CA HIS A 175 7.57 -5.20 -22.58
C HIS A 175 7.36 -3.73 -22.95
N SER A 176 6.24 -3.44 -23.62
CA SER A 176 5.92 -2.18 -24.33
C SER A 176 6.78 -1.92 -25.57
N TYR A 177 6.40 -0.91 -26.37
CA TYR A 177 7.26 -0.41 -27.43
C TYR A 177 8.31 0.56 -26.86
N ASP A 178 7.88 1.61 -26.14
CA ASP A 178 8.73 2.69 -25.64
C ASP A 178 8.21 3.28 -24.32
N LEU A 179 7.60 2.45 -23.46
CA LEU A 179 7.19 2.83 -22.10
C LEU A 179 8.20 2.40 -21.02
N HIS A 180 9.28 1.71 -21.39
CA HIS A 180 10.37 1.36 -20.47
C HIS A 180 11.35 2.53 -20.26
N LYS A 181 10.82 3.64 -19.74
CA LYS A 181 11.57 4.85 -19.41
C LYS A 181 10.84 5.67 -18.37
N GLY A 182 11.57 6.63 -17.79
CA GLY A 182 10.98 7.71 -17.03
C GLY A 182 10.40 8.80 -17.94
N ILE A 183 9.31 9.42 -17.51
CA ILE A 183 8.76 10.64 -18.09
C ILE A 183 8.58 11.69 -17.00
N VAL A 184 8.48 12.96 -17.39
CA VAL A 184 8.23 14.07 -16.46
C VAL A 184 6.85 13.89 -15.82
N GLY A 185 6.83 13.51 -14.54
CA GLY A 185 5.61 13.18 -13.81
C GLY A 185 4.98 14.34 -13.05
N ASN A 186 5.70 15.45 -12.84
CA ASN A 186 5.23 16.59 -12.05
C ASN A 186 5.95 17.91 -12.43
N PRO A 187 5.52 19.08 -11.89
CA PRO A 187 6.16 20.36 -12.14
C PRO A 187 7.64 20.43 -11.78
N GLN A 188 8.07 19.64 -10.80
CA GLN A 188 9.44 19.59 -10.28
C GLN A 188 10.33 18.62 -11.05
N LYS A 189 9.80 18.01 -12.12
CA LYS A 189 10.50 17.18 -13.09
C LYS A 189 11.01 15.85 -12.55
N ASN A 190 10.27 15.24 -11.63
CA ASN A 190 10.51 13.83 -11.32
C ASN A 190 10.37 12.98 -12.60
N SER A 191 11.31 12.06 -12.77
CA SER A 191 11.29 11.05 -13.83
C SER A 191 10.58 9.80 -13.28
N GLU A 192 9.38 9.51 -13.80
CA GLU A 192 8.49 8.47 -13.28
C GLU A 192 8.07 7.48 -14.39
N PRO A 193 7.74 6.21 -14.07
CA PRO A 193 7.41 5.17 -15.04
C PRO A 193 6.35 5.60 -16.06
N ALA A 194 6.70 5.54 -17.36
CA ALA A 194 5.85 6.06 -18.42
C ALA A 194 4.46 5.39 -18.51
N ALA A 195 4.37 4.10 -18.17
CA ALA A 195 3.13 3.34 -18.29
C ALA A 195 2.04 3.81 -17.30
N THR A 196 2.40 4.26 -16.10
CA THR A 196 1.44 4.61 -15.04
C THR A 196 1.32 6.10 -14.79
N THR A 197 2.29 6.89 -15.23
CA THR A 197 2.38 8.32 -14.96
C THR A 197 1.58 9.14 -15.96
N ARG A 198 0.88 10.18 -15.48
CA ARG A 198 0.31 11.24 -16.32
C ARG A 198 1.42 12.22 -16.68
N LEU A 199 1.73 12.35 -17.97
CA LEU A 199 2.80 13.25 -18.40
C LEU A 199 2.49 14.70 -17.98
N TYR A 200 3.41 15.34 -17.26
CA TYR A 200 3.36 16.78 -17.05
C TYR A 200 4.13 17.50 -18.16
N ASN A 201 3.48 18.46 -18.82
CA ASN A 201 4.10 19.28 -19.86
C ASN A 201 4.58 20.62 -19.27
N PRO A 202 5.90 20.85 -19.16
CA PRO A 202 6.44 22.08 -18.56
C PRO A 202 6.14 23.35 -19.37
N LYS A 203 5.89 23.23 -20.69
CA LYS A 203 5.59 24.36 -21.56
C LYS A 203 4.16 24.86 -21.36
N THR A 204 3.20 23.94 -21.25
CA THR A 204 1.78 24.27 -21.06
C THR A 204 1.36 24.33 -19.59
N LYS A 205 2.21 23.85 -18.67
CA LYS A 205 1.94 23.69 -17.24
C LYS A 205 0.67 22.87 -16.97
N LYS A 206 0.51 21.78 -17.72
CA LYS A 206 -0.67 20.91 -17.64
C LYS A 206 -0.26 19.45 -17.59
N TYR A 207 -1.01 18.69 -16.82
CA TYR A 207 -0.99 17.24 -16.86
C TYR A 207 -1.74 16.71 -18.09
N GLU A 208 -1.30 15.56 -18.56
CA GLU A 208 -1.98 14.74 -19.57
C GLU A 208 -3.39 14.36 -19.08
N GLY A 209 -4.38 14.58 -19.94
CA GLY A 209 -5.77 14.21 -19.66
C GLY A 209 -6.00 12.70 -19.80
N ASP A 210 -7.13 12.22 -19.26
CA ASP A 210 -7.46 10.79 -19.27
C ASP A 210 -7.50 10.19 -20.69
N GLY A 211 -8.06 10.91 -21.66
CA GLY A 211 -8.13 10.47 -23.05
C GLY A 211 -6.76 10.36 -23.74
N ASP A 212 -5.88 11.35 -23.53
CA ASP A 212 -4.55 11.38 -24.14
C ASP A 212 -3.66 10.28 -23.58
N TYR A 213 -3.70 10.05 -22.26
CA TYR A 213 -3.02 8.94 -21.61
C TYR A 213 -3.49 7.59 -22.16
N ASN A 214 -4.81 7.36 -22.21
CA ASN A 214 -5.36 6.10 -22.73
C ASN A 214 -4.89 5.85 -24.17
N LYS A 215 -4.89 6.90 -24.99
CA LYS A 215 -4.41 6.84 -26.36
C LYS A 215 -2.91 6.53 -26.44
N ARG A 216 -2.08 7.18 -25.62
CA ARG A 216 -0.64 6.94 -25.57
C ARG A 216 -0.30 5.50 -25.19
N ILE A 217 -0.95 4.95 -24.16
CA ILE A 217 -0.74 3.57 -23.75
C ILE A 217 -1.23 2.59 -24.83
N TYR A 218 -2.42 2.83 -25.40
CA TYR A 218 -2.97 1.99 -26.46
C TYR A 218 -2.07 1.95 -27.71
N ASP A 219 -1.67 3.12 -28.20
CA ASP A 219 -0.87 3.24 -29.41
C ASP A 219 0.51 2.58 -29.25
N ASP A 220 1.14 2.74 -28.07
CA ASP A 220 2.44 2.12 -27.76
C ASP A 220 2.36 0.59 -27.77
N LEU A 221 1.44 0.02 -27.00
CA LEU A 221 1.29 -1.44 -26.91
C LEU A 221 0.88 -2.03 -28.25
N LYS A 222 -0.02 -1.37 -28.98
CA LYS A 222 -0.44 -1.79 -30.33
C LYS A 222 0.75 -1.81 -31.29
N LYS A 223 1.56 -0.74 -31.28
CA LYS A 223 2.75 -0.63 -32.13
C LYS A 223 3.73 -1.77 -31.85
N ASN A 224 3.94 -2.13 -30.58
CA ASN A 224 4.80 -3.26 -30.24
C ASN A 224 4.28 -4.58 -30.81
N ASN A 225 2.97 -4.84 -30.65
CA ASN A 225 2.35 -6.07 -31.13
C ASN A 225 2.42 -6.18 -32.66
N GLU A 226 2.15 -5.09 -33.37
CA GLU A 226 2.26 -5.00 -34.83
C GLU A 226 3.70 -5.21 -35.30
N LEU A 227 4.67 -4.62 -34.59
CA LEU A 227 6.09 -4.80 -34.86
C LEU A 227 6.51 -6.26 -34.72
N ILE A 228 6.20 -6.91 -33.59
CA ILE A 228 6.51 -8.33 -33.36
C ILE A 228 5.89 -9.19 -34.48
N LYS A 229 4.61 -8.95 -34.81
CA LYS A 229 3.90 -9.67 -35.87
C LYS A 229 4.57 -9.49 -37.24
N SER A 230 5.03 -8.29 -37.56
CA SER A 230 5.71 -7.98 -38.83
C SER A 230 7.00 -8.78 -39.03
N LYS A 231 7.61 -9.28 -37.95
CA LYS A 231 8.86 -10.07 -37.98
C LYS A 231 8.60 -11.58 -38.12
N GLY A 232 7.35 -11.97 -38.38
CA GLY A 232 6.95 -13.37 -38.53
C GLY A 232 6.86 -14.13 -37.21
N ILE A 233 6.71 -13.41 -36.09
CA ILE A 233 6.50 -13.96 -34.76
C ILE A 233 5.00 -13.83 -34.42
N PRO A 234 4.37 -14.79 -33.72
CA PRO A 234 2.99 -14.64 -33.27
C PRO A 234 2.77 -13.35 -32.47
N SER A 235 1.57 -12.77 -32.57
CA SER A 235 1.22 -11.62 -31.72
C SER A 235 1.36 -12.00 -30.24
N PRO A 236 1.96 -11.15 -29.41
CA PRO A 236 2.19 -11.49 -28.01
C PRO A 236 0.85 -11.67 -27.28
N ARG A 237 0.83 -12.61 -26.33
CA ARG A 237 -0.30 -12.89 -25.44
C ARG A 237 -0.04 -12.47 -23.99
N VAL A 238 1.17 -12.00 -23.73
CA VAL A 238 1.67 -11.63 -22.40
C VAL A 238 2.23 -10.21 -22.47
N MET A 239 1.87 -9.40 -21.48
CA MET A 239 2.48 -8.10 -21.20
C MET A 239 3.23 -8.17 -19.88
N VAL A 240 4.53 -7.94 -19.88
CA VAL A 240 5.29 -7.73 -18.64
C VAL A 240 5.42 -6.23 -18.43
N TRP A 241 5.08 -5.71 -17.26
CA TRP A 241 5.10 -4.28 -17.01
C TRP A 241 6.51 -3.77 -16.68
N PRO A 242 7.03 -2.74 -17.39
CA PRO A 242 8.27 -2.07 -17.00
C PRO A 242 8.24 -1.64 -15.54
N TYR A 243 9.33 -1.89 -14.81
CA TYR A 243 9.46 -1.62 -13.37
C TYR A 243 8.41 -2.34 -12.49
N GLY A 244 7.67 -3.30 -13.04
CA GLY A 244 6.53 -3.96 -12.39
C GLY A 244 5.31 -3.06 -12.16
N ARG A 245 5.30 -1.81 -12.67
CA ARG A 245 4.27 -0.81 -12.37
C ARG A 245 3.15 -0.80 -13.42
N TYR A 246 1.91 -0.84 -12.97
CA TYR A 246 0.72 -0.91 -13.82
C TYR A 246 -0.51 -0.31 -13.12
N ASN A 247 -1.58 -0.11 -13.89
CA ASN A 247 -2.89 0.18 -13.33
C ASN A 247 -3.98 -0.61 -14.09
N LEU A 248 -5.23 -0.55 -13.64
CA LEU A 248 -6.30 -1.35 -14.22
C LEU A 248 -6.71 -0.87 -15.63
N GLU A 249 -6.42 0.38 -16.00
CA GLU A 249 -6.60 0.86 -17.37
C GLU A 249 -5.57 0.23 -18.32
N THR A 250 -4.28 0.20 -17.92
CA THR A 250 -3.24 -0.43 -18.76
C THR A 250 -3.50 -1.92 -18.95
N VAL A 251 -3.98 -2.63 -17.90
CA VAL A 251 -4.42 -4.04 -18.00
C VAL A 251 -5.58 -4.22 -18.96
N ARG A 252 -6.59 -3.33 -18.92
CA ARG A 252 -7.72 -3.36 -19.86
C ARG A 252 -7.27 -3.15 -21.31
N ILE A 253 -6.38 -2.19 -21.54
CA ILE A 253 -5.79 -1.91 -22.85
C ILE A 253 -5.00 -3.12 -23.36
N ALA A 254 -4.11 -3.69 -22.53
CA ALA A 254 -3.33 -4.87 -22.88
C ALA A 254 -4.23 -6.06 -23.27
N LYS A 255 -5.26 -6.33 -22.46
CA LYS A 255 -6.26 -7.38 -22.75
C LYS A 255 -6.99 -7.12 -24.07
N HIS A 256 -7.39 -5.88 -24.34
CA HIS A 256 -8.05 -5.51 -25.60
C HIS A 256 -7.14 -5.72 -26.83
N LEU A 257 -5.83 -5.55 -26.66
CA LEU A 257 -4.82 -5.80 -27.69
C LEU A 257 -4.35 -7.26 -27.80
N GLY A 258 -5.06 -8.20 -27.15
CA GLY A 258 -4.79 -9.63 -27.24
C GLY A 258 -3.79 -10.16 -26.21
N MET A 259 -3.44 -9.36 -25.19
CA MET A 259 -2.53 -9.75 -24.10
C MET A 259 -3.32 -9.91 -22.77
N PRO A 260 -4.08 -11.01 -22.59
CA PRO A 260 -4.88 -11.23 -21.38
C PRO A 260 -4.05 -11.57 -20.13
N ILE A 261 -2.79 -11.98 -20.31
CA ILE A 261 -1.86 -12.23 -19.22
C ILE A 261 -1.00 -10.99 -19.04
N THR A 262 -0.96 -10.45 -17.82
CA THR A 262 0.01 -9.40 -17.50
C THR A 262 0.76 -9.72 -16.23
N ILE A 263 2.05 -9.39 -16.18
CA ILE A 263 2.96 -9.76 -15.09
C ILE A 263 3.50 -8.49 -14.42
N SER A 264 3.39 -8.40 -13.10
CA SER A 264 3.88 -7.30 -12.25
C SER A 264 5.05 -7.76 -11.37
N LEU A 265 5.51 -6.87 -10.47
CA LEU A 265 6.45 -7.20 -9.39
C LEU A 265 5.79 -7.11 -8.02
N ASP A 266 4.45 -7.20 -7.97
CA ASP A 266 3.71 -7.20 -6.71
C ASP A 266 4.05 -8.46 -5.91
N ASP A 267 3.92 -8.35 -4.59
CA ASP A 267 4.14 -9.45 -3.66
C ASP A 267 2.90 -10.35 -3.51
N GLY A 268 3.11 -11.59 -3.07
CA GLY A 268 2.06 -12.56 -2.75
C GLY A 268 1.84 -13.66 -3.81
N PRO A 269 1.01 -14.67 -3.49
CA PRO A 269 0.79 -15.84 -4.34
C PRO A 269 -0.07 -15.57 -5.58
N VAL A 270 0.21 -16.32 -6.65
CA VAL A 270 -0.61 -16.34 -7.87
C VAL A 270 -1.62 -17.48 -7.81
N TYR A 271 -2.91 -17.13 -7.86
CA TYR A 271 -4.03 -18.09 -7.92
C TYR A 271 -4.63 -18.16 -9.32
N LEU A 272 -4.52 -19.31 -9.97
CA LEU A 272 -4.90 -19.54 -11.37
C LEU A 272 -6.37 -19.24 -11.69
N ARG A 273 -7.28 -19.38 -10.71
CA ARG A 273 -8.72 -19.13 -10.88
C ARG A 273 -9.16 -17.69 -10.60
N LYS A 274 -8.23 -16.79 -10.26
CA LYS A 274 -8.52 -15.35 -10.12
C LYS A 274 -8.43 -14.66 -11.47
N SER A 275 -7.54 -13.69 -11.63
CA SER A 275 -7.30 -12.95 -12.87
C SER A 275 -5.91 -13.27 -13.38
N LEU A 276 -5.74 -13.35 -14.70
CA LEU A 276 -4.42 -13.38 -15.33
C LEU A 276 -3.84 -11.98 -15.60
N GLY A 277 -4.61 -10.92 -15.37
CA GLY A 277 -4.21 -9.54 -15.63
C GLY A 277 -3.40 -8.87 -14.51
N ALA A 278 -2.78 -9.64 -13.63
CA ALA A 278 -1.89 -9.17 -12.55
C ALA A 278 -1.20 -10.38 -11.90
N LEU A 279 -0.29 -11.04 -12.62
CA LEU A 279 0.51 -12.13 -12.05
C LEU A 279 1.69 -11.56 -11.28
N ASN A 280 1.76 -11.89 -10.00
CA ASN A 280 2.87 -11.56 -9.11
C ASN A 280 4.11 -12.39 -9.46
N ARG A 281 5.30 -11.82 -9.28
CA ARG A 281 6.56 -12.43 -9.71
C ARG A 281 7.68 -12.23 -8.70
N ILE A 282 8.47 -13.28 -8.50
CA ILE A 282 9.75 -13.20 -7.78
C ILE A 282 10.78 -12.58 -8.71
N LEU A 283 11.35 -11.44 -8.33
CA LEU A 283 12.48 -10.84 -9.02
C LEU A 283 13.78 -11.47 -8.52
N VAL A 284 14.54 -12.09 -9.43
CA VAL A 284 15.84 -12.67 -9.07
C VAL A 284 16.91 -11.59 -9.14
N GLU A 285 17.54 -11.36 -7.99
CA GLU A 285 18.65 -10.42 -7.81
C GLU A 285 20.00 -11.15 -7.84
N HIS A 286 21.10 -10.41 -8.02
CA HIS A 286 22.43 -10.98 -8.28
C HIS A 286 22.95 -11.89 -7.16
N ASP A 287 22.58 -11.61 -5.90
CA ASP A 287 23.02 -12.34 -4.70
C ASP A 287 22.00 -13.37 -4.20
N MET A 288 20.90 -13.58 -4.94
CA MET A 288 19.86 -14.52 -4.56
C MET A 288 20.39 -15.97 -4.53
N THR A 289 20.62 -16.48 -3.32
CA THR A 289 21.01 -17.88 -3.09
C THR A 289 19.82 -18.83 -3.28
N LEU A 290 20.09 -20.14 -3.33
CA LEU A 290 19.03 -21.16 -3.35
C LEU A 290 18.15 -21.10 -2.09
N ASP A 291 18.73 -20.80 -0.94
CA ASP A 291 17.99 -20.66 0.31
C ASP A 291 17.09 -19.42 0.26
N ASN A 292 17.56 -18.32 -0.31
CA ASN A 292 16.73 -17.13 -0.53
C ASN A 292 15.56 -17.43 -1.47
N LEU A 293 15.83 -18.04 -2.64
CA LEU A 293 14.79 -18.39 -3.59
C LEU A 293 13.77 -19.36 -2.99
N SER A 294 14.23 -20.40 -2.29
CA SER A 294 13.35 -21.35 -1.60
C SER A 294 12.48 -20.66 -0.57
N GLN A 295 13.04 -19.73 0.21
CA GLN A 295 12.29 -18.98 1.21
C GLN A 295 11.26 -18.04 0.57
N GLU A 296 11.62 -17.36 -0.52
CA GLU A 296 10.71 -16.46 -1.24
C GLU A 296 9.52 -17.21 -1.86
N ILE A 297 9.73 -18.43 -2.36
CA ILE A 297 8.66 -19.31 -2.83
C ILE A 297 7.78 -19.74 -1.64
N GLU A 298 8.38 -20.26 -0.57
CA GLU A 298 7.65 -20.75 0.60
C GLU A 298 6.82 -19.64 1.27
N ASN A 299 7.36 -18.43 1.36
CA ASN A 299 6.64 -17.28 1.89
C ASN A 299 5.35 -17.02 1.10
N ARG A 300 5.44 -16.97 -0.23
CA ARG A 300 4.28 -16.75 -1.11
C ARG A 300 3.28 -17.90 -1.03
N GLU A 301 3.74 -19.15 -1.00
CA GLU A 301 2.88 -20.33 -0.82
C GLU A 301 2.10 -20.32 0.50
N LYS A 302 2.71 -19.74 1.56
CA LYS A 302 2.09 -19.49 2.87
C LYS A 302 1.24 -18.22 2.92
N ASN A 303 1.14 -17.48 1.81
CA ASN A 303 0.52 -16.16 1.74
C ASN A 303 1.12 -15.17 2.76
N LEU A 304 2.43 -15.31 3.00
CA LEU A 304 3.25 -14.35 3.71
C LEU A 304 3.92 -13.45 2.69
N GLY A 305 4.03 -12.17 3.05
CA GLY A 305 4.65 -11.17 2.23
C GLY A 305 5.22 -10.05 3.09
N ASP A 306 5.48 -8.89 2.50
CA ASP A 306 6.05 -7.75 3.20
C ASP A 306 5.16 -7.20 4.33
N ASN A 307 3.87 -7.58 4.38
CA ASN A 307 3.00 -7.28 5.53
C ASN A 307 3.44 -8.03 6.81
N ALA A 308 4.08 -9.19 6.63
CA ALA A 308 4.64 -9.98 7.71
C ALA A 308 6.07 -9.55 8.09
N ARG A 309 6.56 -8.39 7.64
CA ARG A 309 7.81 -7.81 8.12
C ARG A 309 7.54 -6.73 9.17
N PRO A 310 8.30 -6.66 10.27
CA PRO A 310 8.21 -5.55 11.21
C PRO A 310 8.31 -4.20 10.49
N GLN A 311 7.34 -3.33 10.74
CA GLN A 311 7.32 -2.00 10.13
C GLN A 311 7.84 -0.97 11.12
N LYS A 312 8.75 -0.12 10.62
CA LYS A 312 9.31 1.04 11.30
C LYS A 312 8.70 2.25 10.61
N ILE A 313 7.65 2.79 11.21
CA ILE A 313 6.80 3.80 10.56
C ILE A 313 7.19 5.20 11.03
N MET A 314 7.36 6.11 10.07
CA MET A 314 7.52 7.54 10.30
C MET A 314 6.29 8.26 9.74
N HIS A 315 5.64 9.07 10.56
CA HIS A 315 4.49 9.87 10.14
C HIS A 315 4.94 11.32 9.89
N VAL A 316 4.75 11.79 8.67
CA VAL A 316 5.36 13.01 8.13
C VAL A 316 4.29 14.00 7.65
N ASP A 317 4.35 15.21 8.19
CA ASP A 317 3.55 16.35 7.75
C ASP A 317 4.22 17.04 6.55
N LEU A 318 3.54 17.10 5.40
CA LEU A 318 3.99 17.93 4.28
C LEU A 318 3.91 19.42 4.61
N ASP A 319 3.08 19.80 5.58
CA ASP A 319 3.07 21.15 6.13
C ASP A 319 4.42 21.60 6.71
N TYR A 320 5.27 20.67 7.17
CA TYR A 320 6.66 20.98 7.60
C TYR A 320 7.68 20.98 6.46
N ILE A 321 7.36 20.33 5.35
CA ILE A 321 8.25 20.27 4.18
C ILE A 321 8.04 21.48 3.28
N TYR A 322 6.78 21.85 3.06
CA TYR A 322 6.38 22.98 2.25
C TYR A 322 7.07 24.27 2.70
N ASP A 323 7.61 25.00 1.72
CA ASP A 323 8.10 26.37 1.90
C ASP A 323 7.72 27.19 0.65
N LYS A 324 7.53 28.50 0.81
CA LYS A 324 7.29 29.40 -0.33
C LYS A 324 8.55 29.58 -1.18
N ASP A 325 9.74 29.42 -0.59
CA ASP A 325 11.01 29.36 -1.31
C ASP A 325 11.31 27.91 -1.74
N GLU A 326 11.25 27.65 -3.04
CA GLU A 326 11.54 26.33 -3.62
C GLU A 326 12.91 25.77 -3.22
N LYS A 327 13.90 26.63 -2.96
CA LYS A 327 15.22 26.18 -2.47
C LYS A 327 15.18 25.73 -1.03
N GLN A 328 14.34 26.34 -0.20
CA GLN A 328 14.14 25.91 1.18
C GLN A 328 13.29 24.63 1.23
N GLU A 329 12.26 24.52 0.40
CA GLU A 329 11.47 23.28 0.24
C GLU A 329 12.37 22.10 -0.15
N GLU A 330 13.30 22.29 -1.09
CA GLU A 330 14.26 21.25 -1.48
C GLU A 330 15.21 20.89 -0.32
N ARG A 331 15.64 21.86 0.50
CA ARG A 331 16.42 21.58 1.72
C ARG A 331 15.62 20.78 2.75
N ASN A 332 14.35 21.13 2.95
CA ASN A 332 13.46 20.44 3.88
C ASN A 332 13.24 18.98 3.44
N LEU A 333 12.99 18.76 2.15
CA LEU A 333 12.89 17.42 1.57
C LEU A 333 14.21 16.64 1.71
N GLY A 334 15.35 17.27 1.41
CA GLY A 334 16.66 16.65 1.62
C GLY A 334 16.88 16.20 3.07
N ASN A 335 16.53 17.04 4.05
CA ASN A 335 16.60 16.69 5.46
C ASN A 335 15.70 15.50 5.82
N LEU A 336 14.48 15.44 5.28
CA LEU A 336 13.58 14.30 5.47
C LEU A 336 14.18 13.00 4.94
N LEU A 337 14.71 13.01 3.70
CA LEU A 337 15.30 11.82 3.08
C LEU A 337 16.52 11.32 3.87
N ASP A 338 17.39 12.22 4.31
CA ASP A 338 18.53 11.90 5.17
C ASP A 338 18.09 11.24 6.48
N ARG A 339 17.02 11.74 7.10
CA ARG A 339 16.48 11.20 8.36
C ARG A 339 15.89 9.81 8.16
N ILE A 340 15.13 9.61 7.09
CA ILE A 340 14.58 8.30 6.70
C ILE A 340 15.69 7.27 6.56
N GLN A 341 16.77 7.60 5.83
CA GLN A 341 17.93 6.72 5.65
C GLN A 341 18.66 6.46 6.97
N LYS A 342 18.96 7.51 7.75
CA LYS A 342 19.67 7.40 9.03
C LYS A 342 18.93 6.50 10.02
N MET A 343 17.60 6.61 10.11
CA MET A 343 16.78 5.82 11.05
C MET A 343 16.41 4.42 10.55
N ASN A 344 16.71 4.06 9.30
CA ASN A 344 16.26 2.79 8.69
C ASN A 344 14.74 2.64 8.61
N ILE A 345 14.01 3.72 8.34
CA ILE A 345 12.55 3.69 8.22
C ILE A 345 12.18 2.77 7.05
N THR A 346 11.14 1.94 7.23
CA THR A 346 10.65 1.02 6.20
C THR A 346 9.29 1.43 5.64
N THR A 347 8.55 2.29 6.34
CA THR A 347 7.23 2.75 5.91
C THR A 347 7.03 4.22 6.31
N VAL A 348 6.47 5.02 5.42
CA VAL A 348 6.14 6.43 5.70
C VAL A 348 4.64 6.62 5.56
N TYR A 349 4.02 7.24 6.55
CA TYR A 349 2.67 7.79 6.45
C TYR A 349 2.83 9.26 6.09
N LEU A 350 2.51 9.62 4.85
CA LEU A 350 2.78 10.94 4.28
C LEU A 350 1.48 11.72 4.14
N GLN A 351 1.39 12.87 4.80
CA GLN A 351 0.25 13.78 4.70
C GLN A 351 0.00 14.19 3.24
N ALA A 352 -1.19 13.92 2.70
CA ALA A 352 -1.56 14.34 1.34
C ALA A 352 -2.45 15.60 1.32
N PHE A 353 -2.94 16.01 2.49
CA PHE A 353 -3.75 17.19 2.71
C PHE A 353 -2.95 18.29 3.43
N SER A 354 -3.55 19.46 3.63
CA SER A 354 -2.97 20.54 4.42
C SER A 354 -4.02 21.10 5.36
N ASP A 355 -3.61 21.37 6.60
CA ASP A 355 -4.43 21.96 7.67
C ASP A 355 -3.57 23.00 8.43
N PRO A 356 -3.24 24.14 7.79
CA PRO A 356 -2.32 25.11 8.37
C PRO A 356 -2.88 25.87 9.58
N ASP A 357 -4.21 25.93 9.73
CA ASP A 357 -4.85 26.55 10.88
C ASP A 357 -5.07 25.56 12.04
N ALA A 358 -4.73 24.29 11.83
CA ALA A 358 -4.78 23.20 12.80
C ALA A 358 -6.18 23.03 13.40
N ASN A 359 -7.23 23.26 12.60
CA ASN A 359 -8.61 23.08 13.02
C ASN A 359 -9.08 21.61 12.91
N GLY A 360 -8.22 20.74 12.38
CA GLY A 360 -8.44 19.31 12.20
C GLY A 360 -9.07 18.94 10.85
N SER A 361 -9.36 19.90 9.99
CA SER A 361 -10.08 19.68 8.73
C SER A 361 -9.29 20.21 7.54
N ALA A 362 -9.14 19.40 6.51
CA ALA A 362 -8.37 19.79 5.34
C ALA A 362 -9.11 20.85 4.49
N ASP A 363 -8.53 22.03 4.38
CA ASP A 363 -8.99 23.12 3.51
C ASP A 363 -8.21 23.21 2.18
N MET A 364 -7.06 22.54 2.12
CA MET A 364 -6.20 22.43 0.96
C MET A 364 -5.57 21.03 0.84
N VAL A 365 -5.00 20.72 -0.32
CA VAL A 365 -4.23 19.48 -0.54
C VAL A 365 -2.90 19.71 -1.24
N TYR A 366 -2.04 18.68 -1.22
CA TYR A 366 -0.74 18.67 -1.87
C TYR A 366 -0.69 17.96 -3.23
N PHE A 367 -1.84 17.69 -3.84
CA PHE A 367 -1.93 17.01 -5.13
C PHE A 367 -3.02 17.63 -6.03
N PRO A 368 -2.84 17.60 -7.37
CA PRO A 368 -3.85 18.07 -8.33
C PRO A 368 -5.19 17.35 -8.15
N ASN A 369 -6.27 18.11 -8.00
CA ASN A 369 -7.62 17.57 -7.87
C ASN A 369 -8.70 18.56 -8.35
N ARG A 370 -9.94 18.09 -8.45
CA ARG A 370 -11.09 18.84 -8.98
C ARG A 370 -11.88 19.66 -7.95
N TYR A 371 -11.71 19.42 -6.64
CA TYR A 371 -12.70 19.83 -5.62
C TYR A 371 -12.17 20.79 -4.55
N ILE A 372 -10.90 20.69 -4.18
CA ILE A 372 -10.25 21.40 -3.09
C ILE A 372 -9.03 22.15 -3.61
N PRO A 373 -8.74 23.38 -3.14
CA PRO A 373 -7.56 24.12 -3.56
C PRO A 373 -6.26 23.32 -3.32
N VAL A 374 -5.34 23.42 -4.27
CA VAL A 374 -4.01 22.82 -4.15
C VAL A 374 -3.08 23.86 -3.55
N ARG A 375 -2.51 23.58 -2.37
CA ARG A 375 -1.54 24.47 -1.73
C ARG A 375 -0.24 24.53 -2.52
N GLN A 376 0.25 23.36 -2.89
CA GLN A 376 1.40 23.13 -3.77
C GLN A 376 1.31 21.71 -4.32
N ASP A 377 1.71 21.49 -5.56
CA ASP A 377 1.81 20.14 -6.13
C ASP A 377 3.08 19.46 -5.59
N LEU A 378 2.97 18.85 -4.40
CA LEU A 378 4.12 18.41 -3.59
C LEU A 378 4.05 16.94 -3.20
N PHE A 379 2.86 16.36 -3.03
CA PHE A 379 2.69 14.99 -2.56
C PHE A 379 3.38 13.98 -3.47
N ASN A 380 3.13 14.06 -4.79
CA ASN A 380 3.81 13.22 -5.77
C ASN A 380 5.34 13.39 -5.65
N ARG A 381 5.84 14.64 -5.57
CA ARG A 381 7.27 14.94 -5.49
C ARG A 381 7.94 14.18 -4.35
N VAL A 382 7.39 14.34 -3.16
CA VAL A 382 7.95 13.79 -1.92
C VAL A 382 7.78 12.27 -1.87
N ALA A 383 6.60 11.73 -2.22
CA ALA A 383 6.36 10.29 -2.26
C ALA A 383 7.34 9.57 -3.21
N TRP A 384 7.54 10.11 -4.41
CA TRP A 384 8.47 9.54 -5.39
C TRP A 384 9.92 9.58 -4.91
N GLN A 385 10.37 10.70 -4.33
CA GLN A 385 11.74 10.79 -3.83
C GLN A 385 11.99 9.88 -2.62
N ILE A 386 11.00 9.68 -1.75
CA ILE A 386 11.10 8.70 -0.67
C ILE A 386 11.26 7.29 -1.27
N ALA A 387 10.40 6.91 -2.21
CA ALA A 387 10.40 5.57 -2.80
C ALA A 387 11.65 5.28 -3.66
N SER A 388 12.19 6.28 -4.37
CA SER A 388 13.30 6.09 -5.31
C SER A 388 14.69 6.32 -4.70
N ARG A 389 14.79 7.07 -3.59
CA ARG A 389 16.08 7.47 -3.01
C ARG A 389 16.34 6.88 -1.63
N THR A 390 15.41 6.13 -1.05
CA THR A 390 15.55 5.55 0.29
C THR A 390 15.17 4.07 0.31
N GLN A 391 15.44 3.39 1.42
CA GLN A 391 15.06 1.99 1.63
C GLN A 391 13.58 1.79 2.02
N VAL A 392 12.76 2.84 2.01
CA VAL A 392 11.34 2.75 2.34
C VAL A 392 10.65 1.84 1.32
N GLN A 393 9.98 0.81 1.84
CA GLN A 393 9.26 -0.15 1.01
C GLN A 393 7.84 0.32 0.69
N ARG A 394 7.29 1.21 1.52
CA ARG A 394 5.90 1.67 1.41
C ARG A 394 5.73 3.12 1.79
N VAL A 395 5.12 3.90 0.90
CA VAL A 395 4.57 5.21 1.21
C VAL A 395 3.05 5.11 1.26
N TYR A 396 2.44 5.48 2.37
CA TYR A 396 1.00 5.59 2.51
C TYR A 396 0.59 7.05 2.33
N ALA A 397 -0.43 7.30 1.52
CA ALA A 397 -1.13 8.57 1.51
C ALA A 397 -2.01 8.66 2.76
N TRP A 398 -1.69 9.58 3.66
CA TRP A 398 -2.53 9.92 4.79
C TRP A 398 -3.61 10.90 4.36
N MET A 399 -4.86 10.46 4.48
CA MET A 399 -6.03 11.13 3.89
C MET A 399 -7.20 11.20 4.89
N PRO A 400 -7.84 12.38 5.05
CA PRO A 400 -9.13 12.51 5.72
C PRO A 400 -10.21 11.70 5.00
N LEU A 401 -11.09 11.05 5.74
CA LEU A 401 -12.27 10.44 5.12
C LEU A 401 -13.40 11.47 4.95
N LEU A 402 -13.66 12.25 6.00
CA LEU A 402 -14.83 13.12 6.16
C LEU A 402 -14.45 14.60 6.40
N ALA A 403 -13.34 14.88 7.08
CA ALA A 403 -12.91 16.20 7.54
C ALA A 403 -12.35 17.04 6.38
N TRP A 404 -13.25 17.47 5.49
CA TRP A 404 -12.97 18.25 4.30
C TRP A 404 -13.70 19.60 4.37
N GLU A 405 -12.95 20.70 4.51
CA GLU A 405 -13.49 22.05 4.41
C GLU A 405 -13.53 22.49 2.94
N LEU A 406 -14.60 22.09 2.26
CA LEU A 406 -14.80 22.47 0.86
C LEU A 406 -14.96 23.99 0.71
N PRO A 407 -14.49 24.59 -0.40
CA PRO A 407 -14.69 26.01 -0.67
C PRO A 407 -16.17 26.41 -0.51
N LYS A 408 -16.46 27.54 0.13
CA LYS A 408 -17.84 28.00 0.43
C LYS A 408 -18.79 28.05 -0.78
N LYS A 409 -18.24 28.20 -1.99
CA LYS A 409 -18.99 28.18 -3.26
C LYS A 409 -19.41 26.77 -3.71
N ASN A 410 -18.78 25.73 -3.19
CA ASN A 410 -19.16 24.35 -3.45
C ASN A 410 -20.48 24.07 -2.71
N PRO A 411 -21.56 23.68 -3.40
CA PRO A 411 -22.86 23.45 -2.78
C PRO A 411 -22.82 22.33 -1.73
N VAL A 412 -21.84 21.44 -1.80
CA VAL A 412 -21.64 20.31 -0.87
C VAL A 412 -21.00 20.75 0.45
N SER A 413 -20.41 21.96 0.54
CA SER A 413 -19.74 22.48 1.75
C SER A 413 -20.63 22.54 2.99
N LYS A 414 -21.96 22.51 2.82
CA LYS A 414 -22.93 22.55 3.92
C LYS A 414 -23.46 21.17 4.33
N ASN A 415 -23.08 20.11 3.62
CA ASN A 415 -23.57 18.75 3.88
C ASN A 415 -22.72 18.11 4.97
N LEU A 416 -22.75 18.71 6.17
CA LEU A 416 -21.93 18.35 7.31
C LEU A 416 -22.62 17.30 8.19
N VAL A 417 -21.81 16.57 8.97
CA VAL A 417 -22.28 15.80 10.12
C VAL A 417 -22.96 16.77 11.09
N VAL A 418 -24.15 16.39 11.57
CA VAL A 418 -24.89 17.18 12.55
C VAL A 418 -24.91 16.45 13.88
N THR A 419 -24.52 17.14 14.94
CA THR A 419 -24.63 16.62 16.30
C THR A 419 -26.00 16.97 16.87
N GLN A 420 -26.76 15.97 17.34
CA GLN A 420 -27.96 16.24 18.12
C GLN A 420 -27.56 16.90 19.44
N GLN A 421 -28.04 18.12 19.69
CA GLN A 421 -27.65 18.87 20.89
C GLN A 421 -28.06 18.11 22.16
N PRO A 422 -27.12 17.72 23.03
CA PRO A 422 -27.43 17.03 24.27
C PRO A 422 -28.05 18.01 25.28
N LYS A 423 -28.75 17.48 26.29
CA LYS A 423 -29.28 18.29 27.40
C LYS A 423 -28.19 18.80 28.35
N ASN A 424 -27.08 18.05 28.46
CA ASN A 424 -25.87 18.37 29.23
C ASN A 424 -24.64 18.26 28.32
N SER A 425 -23.51 18.89 28.66
CA SER A 425 -22.28 18.91 27.84
C SER A 425 -21.51 17.58 27.75
N ASP A 426 -22.11 16.44 28.10
CA ASP A 426 -21.41 15.17 28.37
C ASP A 426 -21.23 14.28 27.11
N HIS A 427 -21.05 14.87 25.93
CA HIS A 427 -20.82 14.11 24.69
C HIS A 427 -19.41 14.35 24.14
N LEU A 428 -18.87 13.35 23.44
CA LEU A 428 -17.59 13.49 22.76
C LEU A 428 -17.77 14.41 21.54
N ASN A 429 -17.07 15.55 21.56
CA ASN A 429 -16.89 16.41 20.40
C ASN A 429 -15.48 16.20 19.83
N MET A 430 -15.43 15.73 18.58
CA MET A 430 -14.17 15.42 17.89
C MET A 430 -13.45 16.66 17.35
N GLY A 431 -14.11 17.83 17.30
CA GLY A 431 -13.52 19.06 16.77
C GLY A 431 -13.48 19.18 15.25
N TYR A 432 -13.58 18.06 14.51
CA TYR A 432 -13.53 18.03 13.05
C TYR A 432 -14.79 18.57 12.35
N ILE A 433 -14.58 19.35 11.29
CA ILE A 433 -15.61 19.77 10.34
C ILE A 433 -15.80 18.65 9.31
N ARG A 434 -16.64 17.68 9.64
CA ARG A 434 -16.87 16.46 8.85
C ARG A 434 -18.03 16.64 7.87
N LEU A 435 -17.81 16.32 6.59
CA LEU A 435 -18.90 16.06 5.65
C LEU A 435 -19.67 14.81 6.09
N SER A 436 -21.00 14.84 5.98
CA SER A 436 -21.84 13.70 6.33
C SER A 436 -21.62 12.55 5.34
N PRO A 437 -21.24 11.35 5.81
CA PRO A 437 -21.10 10.18 4.94
C PRO A 437 -22.47 9.66 4.43
N PHE A 438 -23.59 10.17 4.97
CA PHE A 438 -24.94 9.84 4.51
C PHE A 438 -25.39 10.72 3.34
N SER A 439 -24.72 11.86 3.11
CA SER A 439 -24.95 12.71 1.95
C SER A 439 -24.32 12.12 0.69
N ALA A 440 -25.15 11.69 -0.27
CA ALA A 440 -24.67 11.18 -1.55
C ALA A 440 -23.81 12.19 -2.35
N PRO A 441 -24.15 13.50 -2.38
CA PRO A 441 -23.25 14.51 -2.98
C PRO A 441 -21.89 14.61 -2.28
N ALA A 442 -21.85 14.52 -0.95
CA ALA A 442 -20.59 14.54 -0.18
C ALA A 442 -19.71 13.34 -0.53
N ARG A 443 -20.29 12.14 -0.54
CA ARG A 443 -19.57 10.92 -0.93
C ARG A 443 -18.95 11.03 -2.32
N ARG A 444 -19.66 11.59 -3.30
CA ARG A 444 -19.14 11.77 -4.68
C ARG A 444 -17.96 12.75 -4.74
N VAL A 445 -17.99 13.82 -3.95
CA VAL A 445 -16.87 14.76 -3.86
C VAL A 445 -15.65 14.06 -3.26
N ILE A 446 -15.82 13.38 -2.13
CA ILE A 446 -14.75 12.63 -1.46
C ILE A 446 -14.18 11.56 -2.40
N GLU A 447 -15.04 10.78 -3.06
CA GLU A 447 -14.65 9.79 -4.06
C GLU A 447 -13.79 10.41 -5.17
N GLY A 448 -14.22 11.55 -5.70
CA GLY A 448 -13.48 12.26 -6.72
C GLY A 448 -12.10 12.78 -6.25
N ILE A 449 -11.97 13.22 -4.99
CA ILE A 449 -10.68 13.61 -4.39
C ILE A 449 -9.74 12.40 -4.33
N TYR A 450 -10.21 11.25 -3.85
CA TYR A 450 -9.41 10.02 -3.78
C TYR A 450 -9.01 9.50 -5.18
N GLN A 451 -9.92 9.56 -6.16
CA GLN A 451 -9.61 9.22 -7.56
C GLN A 451 -8.53 10.14 -8.14
N ASP A 452 -8.57 11.45 -7.85
CA ASP A 452 -7.59 12.41 -8.34
C ASP A 452 -6.21 12.19 -7.70
N LEU A 453 -6.16 11.89 -6.40
CA LEU A 453 -4.94 11.44 -5.73
C LEU A 453 -4.35 10.21 -6.45
N GLY A 454 -5.15 9.17 -6.66
CA GLY A 454 -4.72 7.93 -7.33
C GLY A 454 -4.16 8.15 -8.74
N LYS A 455 -4.65 9.17 -9.48
CA LYS A 455 -4.12 9.54 -10.81
C LYS A 455 -2.83 10.34 -10.76
N SER A 456 -2.66 11.15 -9.73
CA SER A 456 -1.62 12.18 -9.64
C SER A 456 -0.29 11.69 -9.04
N ALA A 457 -0.29 10.59 -8.30
CA ALA A 457 0.86 10.16 -7.53
C ALA A 457 1.00 8.63 -7.47
N THR A 458 2.23 8.17 -7.27
CA THR A 458 2.57 6.77 -6.99
C THR A 458 2.79 6.58 -5.49
N PHE A 459 2.10 5.62 -4.89
CA PHE A 459 2.18 5.27 -3.47
C PHE A 459 1.60 3.87 -3.25
N ASP A 460 1.87 3.27 -2.09
CA ASP A 460 1.65 1.84 -1.83
C ASP A 460 0.47 1.56 -0.88
N GLY A 461 -0.04 2.59 -0.21
CA GLY A 461 -1.19 2.45 0.66
C GLY A 461 -1.95 3.74 0.96
N ILE A 462 -3.11 3.59 1.60
CA ILE A 462 -3.86 4.70 2.19
C ILE A 462 -3.94 4.46 3.68
N ILE A 463 -3.63 5.48 4.48
CA ILE A 463 -4.05 5.52 5.87
C ILE A 463 -5.21 6.50 6.01
N PHE A 464 -6.37 5.97 6.42
CA PHE A 464 -7.52 6.78 6.76
C PHE A 464 -7.29 7.45 8.11
N HIS A 465 -7.38 8.79 8.10
CA HIS A 465 -7.24 9.65 9.27
C HIS A 465 -8.22 9.23 10.38
N ASP A 466 -7.94 9.62 11.62
CA ASP A 466 -8.80 9.38 12.79
C ASP A 466 -10.13 10.18 12.78
N ASP A 467 -10.37 11.02 11.77
CA ASP A 467 -11.65 11.71 11.52
C ASP A 467 -12.81 10.76 11.17
N VAL A 468 -12.50 9.48 10.89
CA VAL A 468 -13.46 8.39 10.62
C VAL A 468 -14.19 7.99 11.91
N THR A 469 -15.02 8.89 12.41
CA THR A 469 -15.78 8.75 13.65
C THR A 469 -17.16 9.40 13.56
N LEU A 470 -18.09 8.86 14.34
CA LEU A 470 -19.38 9.48 14.66
C LEU A 470 -19.68 9.22 16.13
N SER A 471 -20.00 10.27 16.89
CA SER A 471 -20.39 10.11 18.29
C SER A 471 -21.76 9.45 18.44
N ASP A 472 -22.14 9.10 19.66
CA ASP A 472 -23.48 8.61 20.01
C ASP A 472 -24.57 9.69 19.84
N TYR A 473 -24.18 10.94 19.59
CA TYR A 473 -25.10 12.04 19.21
C TYR A 473 -25.11 12.32 17.71
N GLU A 474 -24.34 11.56 16.92
CA GLU A 474 -24.14 11.77 15.49
C GLU A 474 -24.42 10.49 14.68
N ASP A 475 -24.82 10.59 13.42
CA ASP A 475 -25.12 11.81 12.66
C ASP A 475 -26.63 12.11 12.72
N ALA A 476 -27.02 13.33 13.06
CA ALA A 476 -28.40 13.79 13.16
C ALA A 476 -28.87 14.56 11.90
N SER A 477 -28.10 14.54 10.82
CA SER A 477 -28.49 15.15 9.55
C SER A 477 -29.74 14.47 8.96
N PRO A 478 -30.56 15.18 8.16
CA PRO A 478 -31.75 14.60 7.55
C PRO A 478 -31.47 13.32 6.74
N GLU A 479 -30.37 13.27 6.00
CA GLU A 479 -29.93 12.12 5.22
C GLU A 479 -29.53 10.94 6.12
N ALA A 480 -28.88 11.20 7.25
CA ALA A 480 -28.55 10.16 8.23
C ALA A 480 -29.82 9.57 8.86
N LEU A 481 -30.77 10.40 9.28
CA LEU A 481 -32.05 9.94 9.82
C LEU A 481 -32.84 9.10 8.83
N GLN A 482 -32.83 9.46 7.54
CA GLN A 482 -33.43 8.63 6.48
C GLN A 482 -32.72 7.28 6.33
N ALA A 483 -31.39 7.25 6.37
CA ALA A 483 -30.61 6.02 6.33
C ALA A 483 -30.91 5.12 7.54
N TYR A 484 -31.05 5.70 8.73
CA TYR A 484 -31.40 4.99 9.95
C TYR A 484 -32.81 4.40 9.88
N ALA A 485 -33.80 5.19 9.45
CA ALA A 485 -35.17 4.70 9.25
C ALA A 485 -35.23 3.54 8.27
N LYS A 486 -34.50 3.65 7.14
CA LYS A 486 -34.41 2.57 6.13
C LYS A 486 -33.76 1.30 6.69
N ALA A 487 -32.83 1.43 7.62
CA ALA A 487 -32.20 0.32 8.32
C ALA A 487 -33.03 -0.20 9.53
N GLY A 488 -34.22 0.35 9.76
CA GLY A 488 -35.13 -0.09 10.82
C GLY A 488 -34.86 0.51 12.21
N PHE A 489 -34.07 1.58 12.28
CA PHE A 489 -33.83 2.31 13.53
C PHE A 489 -34.86 3.43 13.73
N SER A 490 -35.11 3.78 15.00
CA SER A 490 -35.85 4.98 15.36
C SER A 490 -35.12 6.23 14.88
N THR A 491 -35.84 7.20 14.33
CA THR A 491 -35.29 8.53 14.01
C THR A 491 -35.23 9.44 15.23
N ASP A 492 -35.83 9.05 16.35
CA ASP A 492 -35.57 9.69 17.65
C ASP A 492 -34.30 9.08 18.26
N LEU A 493 -33.15 9.69 17.98
CA LEU A 493 -31.85 9.19 18.44
C LEU A 493 -31.75 9.09 19.97
N ALA A 494 -32.55 9.85 20.73
CA ALA A 494 -32.57 9.72 22.19
C ALA A 494 -33.12 8.36 22.62
N THR A 495 -34.10 7.80 21.89
CA THR A 495 -34.61 6.44 22.15
C THR A 495 -33.56 5.37 21.88
N LEU A 496 -32.71 5.56 20.85
CA LEU A 496 -31.62 4.64 20.55
C LEU A 496 -30.55 4.68 21.66
N ARG A 497 -30.20 5.88 22.15
CA ARG A 497 -29.19 6.04 23.21
C ARG A 497 -29.66 5.53 24.58
N ASN A 498 -30.95 5.63 24.89
CA ASN A 498 -31.50 5.23 26.19
C ASN A 498 -31.75 3.71 26.32
N ASP A 499 -31.52 2.93 25.26
CA ASP A 499 -31.61 1.47 25.26
C ASP A 499 -30.29 0.86 24.75
N ASP A 500 -29.53 0.22 25.65
CA ASP A 500 -28.20 -0.32 25.35
C ASP A 500 -28.18 -1.23 24.12
N LYS A 501 -29.22 -2.05 23.94
CA LYS A 501 -29.33 -2.97 22.80
C LYS A 501 -29.50 -2.22 21.48
N SER A 502 -30.31 -1.17 21.48
CA SER A 502 -30.52 -0.30 20.32
C SER A 502 -29.28 0.53 20.03
N LEU A 503 -28.63 1.08 21.06
CA LEU A 503 -27.37 1.83 20.94
C LEU A 503 -26.27 0.97 20.31
N GLN A 504 -26.10 -0.27 20.77
CA GLN A 504 -25.10 -1.19 20.22
C GLN A 504 -25.37 -1.53 18.75
N LYS A 505 -26.63 -1.79 18.38
CA LYS A 505 -26.99 -2.08 16.98
C LYS A 505 -26.77 -0.87 16.08
N TRP A 506 -27.15 0.33 16.54
CA TRP A 506 -26.96 1.56 15.79
C TRP A 506 -25.48 1.93 15.67
N THR A 507 -24.69 1.72 16.74
CA THR A 507 -23.23 1.84 16.71
C THR A 507 -22.62 0.92 15.67
N ALA A 508 -22.98 -0.37 15.69
CA ALA A 508 -22.49 -1.34 14.73
C ALA A 508 -22.82 -0.94 13.29
N PHE A 509 -24.03 -0.41 13.05
CA PHE A 509 -24.44 0.13 11.76
C PHE A 509 -23.56 1.32 11.33
N LYS A 510 -23.33 2.31 12.21
CA LYS A 510 -22.48 3.47 11.90
C LYS A 510 -21.04 3.04 11.60
N THR A 511 -20.45 2.18 12.43
CA THR A 511 -19.10 1.63 12.22
C THR A 511 -19.00 0.90 10.88
N ASP A 512 -19.95 0.01 10.56
CA ASP A 512 -19.94 -0.69 9.27
C ASP A 512 -20.12 0.26 8.09
N TYR A 513 -20.95 1.29 8.25
CA TYR A 513 -21.21 2.26 7.19
C TYR A 513 -19.94 3.08 6.87
N LEU A 514 -19.23 3.57 7.91
CA LEU A 514 -17.95 4.27 7.75
C LEU A 514 -16.89 3.37 7.13
N ASP A 515 -16.74 2.15 7.63
CA ASP A 515 -15.72 1.20 7.15
C ASP A 515 -16.00 0.78 5.70
N ASN A 516 -17.26 0.57 5.33
CA ASN A 516 -17.64 0.26 3.96
C ASN A 516 -17.33 1.44 3.03
N PHE A 517 -17.56 2.68 3.47
CA PHE A 517 -17.22 3.84 2.67
C PHE A 517 -15.71 4.00 2.48
N ALA A 518 -14.93 3.88 3.55
CA ALA A 518 -13.45 3.91 3.46
C ALA A 518 -12.92 2.83 2.50
N LEU A 519 -13.37 1.58 2.63
CA LEU A 519 -12.92 0.51 1.74
C LEU A 519 -13.43 0.64 0.30
N GLN A 520 -14.58 1.29 0.08
CA GLN A 520 -15.01 1.66 -1.27
C GLN A 520 -14.02 2.65 -1.89
N LEU A 521 -13.61 3.69 -1.16
CA LEU A 521 -12.61 4.65 -1.65
C LEU A 521 -11.26 3.99 -1.92
N ALA A 522 -10.82 3.05 -1.06
CA ALA A 522 -9.63 2.26 -1.33
C ALA A 522 -9.78 1.43 -2.63
N ALA A 523 -10.97 0.88 -2.92
CA ALA A 523 -11.23 0.16 -4.16
C ALA A 523 -11.19 1.08 -5.41
N GLU A 524 -11.62 2.33 -5.28
CA GLU A 524 -11.48 3.34 -6.33
C GLU A 524 -10.00 3.66 -6.59
N VAL A 525 -9.19 3.85 -5.54
CA VAL A 525 -7.76 4.09 -5.70
C VAL A 525 -7.02 2.87 -6.25
N ARG A 526 -7.48 1.65 -5.96
CA ARG A 526 -6.96 0.41 -6.56
C ARG A 526 -7.12 0.33 -8.08
N GLN A 527 -7.96 1.17 -8.70
CA GLN A 527 -7.97 1.32 -10.15
C GLN A 527 -6.64 1.86 -10.69
N TYR A 528 -5.93 2.66 -9.89
CA TYR A 528 -4.67 3.30 -10.23
C TYR A 528 -3.47 2.64 -9.54
N GLN A 529 -3.66 2.13 -8.32
CA GLN A 529 -2.65 1.43 -7.52
C GLN A 529 -3.15 0.03 -7.14
N PRO A 530 -3.09 -0.99 -8.02
CA PRO A 530 -3.79 -2.26 -7.79
C PRO A 530 -3.37 -3.03 -6.52
N ALA A 531 -2.11 -2.92 -6.11
CA ALA A 531 -1.56 -3.54 -4.91
C ALA A 531 -1.79 -2.71 -3.61
N LEU A 532 -2.58 -1.63 -3.68
CA LEU A 532 -2.77 -0.69 -2.58
C LEU A 532 -3.21 -1.38 -1.28
N LEU A 533 -2.46 -1.07 -0.22
CA LEU A 533 -2.75 -1.47 1.15
C LEU A 533 -3.58 -0.41 1.88
N THR A 534 -4.22 -0.84 2.96
CA THR A 534 -5.11 0.00 3.76
C THR A 534 -4.73 -0.01 5.23
N ALA A 535 -4.63 1.17 5.81
CA ALA A 535 -4.49 1.39 7.24
C ALA A 535 -5.57 2.34 7.73
N ARG A 536 -5.90 2.29 9.02
CA ARG A 536 -6.84 3.23 9.65
C ARG A 536 -6.32 3.61 11.02
N ASN A 537 -6.31 4.90 11.33
CA ASN A 537 -6.05 5.36 12.69
C ASN A 537 -7.21 5.00 13.64
N MET A 538 -6.87 4.60 14.85
CA MET A 538 -7.81 4.25 15.90
C MET A 538 -7.39 4.87 17.24
N TYR A 539 -8.39 5.42 17.93
CA TYR A 539 -8.22 5.96 19.28
C TYR A 539 -7.88 4.86 20.28
N ALA A 540 -6.92 5.13 21.17
CA ALA A 540 -6.53 4.17 22.20
C ALA A 540 -7.68 3.82 23.15
N GLN A 541 -8.62 4.76 23.38
CA GLN A 541 -9.83 4.50 24.17
C GLN A 541 -10.66 3.34 23.62
N VAL A 542 -10.76 3.18 22.30
CA VAL A 542 -11.52 2.08 21.67
C VAL A 542 -10.86 0.72 21.95
N VAL A 543 -9.53 0.72 22.07
CA VAL A 543 -8.76 -0.47 22.42
C VAL A 543 -8.94 -0.80 23.91
N LEU A 544 -8.76 0.20 24.78
CA LEU A 544 -8.73 0.03 26.24
C LEU A 544 -10.13 -0.13 26.86
N ASN A 545 -11.14 0.50 26.28
CA ASN A 545 -12.51 0.46 26.73
C ASN A 545 -13.45 0.08 25.57
N PRO A 546 -13.91 -1.18 25.49
CA PRO A 546 -14.81 -1.63 24.42
C PRO A 546 -16.13 -0.87 24.37
N TYR A 547 -16.58 -0.26 25.47
CA TYR A 547 -17.79 0.57 25.45
C TYR A 547 -17.59 1.86 24.64
N ALA A 548 -16.34 2.30 24.45
CA ALA A 548 -16.00 3.47 23.66
C ALA A 548 -16.31 3.34 22.17
N GLU A 549 -16.55 2.11 21.66
CA GLU A 549 -17.07 1.92 20.32
C GLU A 549 -18.34 2.76 20.07
N THR A 550 -19.18 2.96 21.10
CA THR A 550 -20.47 3.65 21.00
C THR A 550 -20.37 5.14 20.64
N TRP A 551 -19.33 5.83 21.12
CA TRP A 551 -19.12 7.26 20.87
C TRP A 551 -17.94 7.57 19.94
N TYR A 552 -17.24 6.56 19.43
CA TYR A 552 -16.27 6.72 18.34
C TYR A 552 -16.79 6.17 17.01
N SER A 553 -17.74 5.22 17.01
CA SER A 553 -18.10 4.41 15.83
C SER A 553 -16.87 3.76 15.18
N GLN A 554 -15.97 3.26 16.03
CA GLN A 554 -14.80 2.47 15.67
C GLN A 554 -14.91 1.11 16.37
N SER A 555 -14.29 0.07 15.83
CA SER A 555 -14.19 -1.23 16.51
C SER A 555 -12.85 -1.88 16.22
N LEU A 556 -12.14 -2.27 17.28
CA LEU A 556 -10.83 -2.91 17.17
C LEU A 556 -10.91 -4.21 16.38
N GLN A 557 -11.90 -5.06 16.69
CA GLN A 557 -12.06 -6.34 16.02
C GLN A 557 -12.36 -6.17 14.53
N LYS A 558 -13.28 -5.26 14.19
CA LYS A 558 -13.64 -4.99 12.80
C LYS A 558 -12.45 -4.41 12.04
N SER A 559 -11.72 -3.47 12.64
CA SER A 559 -10.54 -2.85 12.02
C SER A 559 -9.47 -3.91 11.70
N LEU A 560 -9.11 -4.74 12.68
CA LEU A 560 -8.13 -5.84 12.49
C LEU A 560 -8.56 -6.85 11.43
N ASN A 561 -9.87 -7.03 11.19
CA ASN A 561 -10.38 -7.96 10.19
C ASN A 561 -10.48 -7.36 8.79
N ARG A 562 -10.64 -6.04 8.67
CA ARG A 562 -11.05 -5.37 7.42
C ARG A 562 -9.94 -4.59 6.73
N TYR A 563 -9.02 -4.00 7.49
CA TYR A 563 -7.88 -3.24 6.95
C TYR A 563 -6.62 -4.09 6.99
N ASP A 564 -5.62 -3.78 6.18
CA ASP A 564 -4.31 -4.46 6.23
C ASP A 564 -3.59 -4.13 7.55
N PHE A 565 -3.66 -2.87 7.98
CA PHE A 565 -3.11 -2.39 9.23
C PHE A 565 -4.11 -1.57 10.04
N THR A 566 -3.91 -1.55 11.35
CA THR A 566 -4.70 -0.76 12.28
C THR A 566 -3.74 0.07 13.13
N ALA A 567 -3.70 1.38 12.91
CA ALA A 567 -2.77 2.29 13.55
C ALA A 567 -3.37 2.84 14.85
N ILE A 568 -2.96 2.26 15.97
CA ILE A 568 -3.44 2.65 17.29
C ILE A 568 -2.63 3.84 17.74
N MET A 569 -3.30 4.96 17.96
CA MET A 569 -2.69 6.18 18.48
C MET A 569 -2.41 6.00 19.98
N ALA A 570 -1.33 5.29 20.30
CA ALA A 570 -0.90 4.96 21.65
C ALA A 570 -0.15 6.15 22.26
N MET A 571 -0.92 7.21 22.55
CA MET A 571 -0.40 8.53 22.89
C MET A 571 -0.79 8.90 24.35
N PRO A 572 -0.04 8.43 25.35
CA PRO A 572 -0.45 8.53 26.76
C PRO A 572 -0.52 9.97 27.29
N TYR A 573 0.24 10.92 26.72
CA TYR A 573 0.13 12.32 27.13
C TYR A 573 -1.14 12.96 26.55
N MET A 574 -1.50 12.65 25.30
CA MET A 574 -2.77 13.06 24.71
C MET A 574 -3.96 12.52 25.52
N GLU A 575 -3.89 11.22 25.85
CA GLU A 575 -4.89 10.49 26.65
C GLU A 575 -4.85 10.81 28.16
N GLN A 576 -3.89 11.62 28.62
CA GLN A 576 -3.66 11.95 30.02
C GLN A 576 -3.55 10.71 30.94
N ALA A 577 -2.90 9.66 30.45
CA ALA A 577 -2.70 8.42 31.18
C ALA A 577 -1.86 8.68 32.45
N LYS A 578 -2.36 8.24 33.61
CA LYS A 578 -1.67 8.39 34.90
C LYS A 578 -0.37 7.58 34.97
N ASP A 579 -0.39 6.39 34.38
CA ASP A 579 0.76 5.49 34.27
C ASP A 579 0.92 5.09 32.80
N LYS A 580 1.99 5.59 32.18
CA LYS A 580 2.30 5.36 30.77
C LYS A 580 2.71 3.91 30.50
N THR A 581 3.46 3.30 31.43
CA THR A 581 3.92 1.93 31.28
C THR A 581 2.74 0.97 31.32
N GLN A 582 1.82 1.18 32.27
CA GLN A 582 0.58 0.40 32.35
C GLN A 582 -0.31 0.63 31.12
N PHE A 583 -0.42 1.87 30.63
CA PHE A 583 -1.17 2.20 29.42
C PHE A 583 -0.73 1.38 28.19
N TYR A 584 0.59 1.31 27.93
CA TYR A 584 1.10 0.48 26.83
C TYR A 584 0.89 -1.01 27.07
N ALA A 585 1.10 -1.48 28.31
CA ALA A 585 0.90 -2.89 28.66
C ALA A 585 -0.55 -3.34 28.45
N ASP A 586 -1.52 -2.48 28.77
CA ASP A 586 -2.94 -2.77 28.58
C ASP A 586 -3.35 -2.81 27.09
N ILE A 587 -2.80 -1.91 26.27
CA ILE A 587 -2.96 -1.98 24.81
C ILE A 587 -2.45 -3.33 24.29
N VAL A 588 -1.23 -3.73 24.65
CA VAL A 588 -0.64 -5.00 24.18
C VAL A 588 -1.42 -6.21 24.70
N LYS A 589 -1.86 -6.18 25.96
CA LYS A 589 -2.71 -7.22 26.57
C LYS A 589 -4.02 -7.36 25.79
N ARG A 590 -4.65 -6.26 25.40
CA ARG A 590 -5.87 -6.28 24.58
C ARG A 590 -5.61 -6.87 23.21
N LEU A 591 -4.52 -6.47 22.53
CA LEU A 591 -4.19 -6.98 21.20
C LEU A 591 -3.96 -8.49 21.18
N LYS A 592 -3.34 -9.04 22.23
CA LYS A 592 -3.13 -10.49 22.39
C LYS A 592 -4.44 -11.31 22.47
N GLN A 593 -5.58 -10.67 22.68
CA GLN A 593 -6.89 -11.35 22.67
C GLN A 593 -7.42 -11.62 21.26
N TYR A 594 -6.77 -11.07 20.22
CA TYR A 594 -7.18 -11.23 18.83
C TYR A 594 -6.12 -12.02 18.03
N PRO A 595 -6.51 -13.01 17.19
CA PRO A 595 -5.57 -13.88 16.48
C PRO A 595 -4.51 -13.14 15.65
N ASN A 596 -4.83 -11.95 15.11
CA ASN A 596 -3.93 -11.12 14.32
C ASN A 596 -3.64 -9.76 14.98
N GLY A 597 -3.92 -9.62 16.28
CA GLY A 597 -3.85 -8.33 16.96
C GLY A 597 -2.45 -7.72 16.93
N LEU A 598 -1.40 -8.52 17.23
CA LEU A 598 -0.03 -8.02 17.23
C LEU A 598 0.61 -7.93 15.84
N SER A 599 0.12 -8.69 14.85
CA SER A 599 0.65 -8.74 13.49
C SER A 599 -0.01 -7.76 12.52
N LYS A 600 -1.13 -7.14 12.91
CA LYS A 600 -1.81 -6.11 12.09
C LYS A 600 -1.93 -4.76 12.79
N ALA A 601 -1.70 -4.69 14.10
CA ALA A 601 -1.66 -3.42 14.80
C ALA A 601 -0.31 -2.73 14.62
N VAL A 602 -0.37 -1.45 14.29
CA VAL A 602 0.73 -0.50 14.45
C VAL A 602 0.52 0.22 15.77
N VAL A 603 1.49 0.15 16.68
CA VAL A 603 1.47 0.96 17.91
C VAL A 603 2.18 2.27 17.58
N GLU A 604 1.40 3.34 17.39
CA GLU A 604 1.88 4.66 17.00
C GLU A 604 2.07 5.55 18.23
N LEU A 605 3.32 5.98 18.44
CA LEU A 605 3.72 6.81 19.57
C LEU A 605 3.64 8.31 19.22
N GLN A 606 3.39 9.15 20.22
CA GLN A 606 3.55 10.60 20.04
C GLN A 606 5.00 11.02 20.31
N ALA A 607 5.55 11.89 19.46
CA ALA A 607 6.88 12.47 19.60
C ALA A 607 6.87 13.88 20.21
N VAL A 608 5.68 14.48 20.36
CA VAL A 608 5.47 15.78 21.03
C VAL A 608 4.28 15.69 21.99
N ASP A 609 4.25 16.56 23.00
CA ASP A 609 3.11 16.76 23.90
C ASP A 609 2.28 17.97 23.42
N TRP A 610 1.24 17.72 22.61
CA TRP A 610 0.34 18.76 22.12
C TRP A 610 -0.40 19.51 23.23
N ARG A 611 -0.58 18.91 24.41
CA ARG A 611 -1.20 19.61 25.56
C ARG A 611 -0.26 20.62 26.21
N LYS A 612 1.03 20.55 25.88
CA LYS A 612 2.08 21.47 26.33
C LYS A 612 2.73 22.17 25.14
N ASN A 613 1.90 22.77 24.28
CA ASN A 613 2.37 23.57 23.14
C ASN A 613 3.36 22.81 22.24
N SER A 614 3.07 21.53 21.98
CA SER A 614 3.89 20.61 21.19
C SER A 614 5.34 20.50 21.70
N THR A 615 5.54 20.49 23.02
CA THR A 615 6.85 20.26 23.63
C THR A 615 7.40 18.89 23.20
N PRO A 616 8.64 18.79 22.69
CA PRO A 616 9.20 17.50 22.28
C PRO A 616 9.29 16.49 23.42
N ILE A 617 8.91 15.25 23.13
CA ILE A 617 9.13 14.12 24.03
C ILE A 617 10.58 13.63 23.87
N PRO A 618 11.32 13.37 24.97
CA PRO A 618 12.71 12.92 24.86
C PRO A 618 12.84 11.66 23.99
N SER A 619 13.78 11.66 23.03
CA SER A 619 13.96 10.51 22.13
C SER A 619 14.37 9.23 22.87
N VAL A 620 15.00 9.35 24.04
CA VAL A 620 15.28 8.20 24.93
C VAL A 620 13.99 7.58 25.46
N GLU A 621 12.98 8.38 25.82
CA GLU A 621 11.67 7.86 26.27
C GLU A 621 10.95 7.10 25.14
N LEU A 622 10.99 7.63 23.92
CA LEU A 622 10.48 6.94 22.72
C LEU A 622 11.22 5.61 22.50
N ALA A 623 12.55 5.61 22.56
CA ALA A 623 13.35 4.42 22.34
C ALA A 623 13.14 3.34 23.42
N ASP A 624 13.06 3.72 24.69
CA ASP A 624 12.78 2.77 25.77
C ASP A 624 11.36 2.18 25.63
N THR A 625 10.40 3.00 25.20
CA THR A 625 9.04 2.54 24.91
C THR A 625 9.02 1.53 23.76
N ILE A 626 9.65 1.83 22.62
CA ILE A 626 9.73 0.92 21.47
C ILE A 626 10.40 -0.40 21.86
N LYS A 627 11.50 -0.33 22.62
CA LYS A 627 12.20 -1.51 23.12
C LYS A 627 11.27 -2.39 23.97
N SER A 628 10.50 -1.78 24.87
CA SER A 628 9.50 -2.48 25.69
C SER A 628 8.39 -3.11 24.83
N LEU A 629 7.86 -2.40 23.83
CA LEU A 629 6.83 -2.93 22.93
C LEU A 629 7.34 -4.16 22.16
N TYR A 630 8.57 -4.11 21.63
CA TYR A 630 9.19 -5.26 20.97
C TYR A 630 9.37 -6.46 21.90
N GLN A 631 9.80 -6.24 23.16
CA GLN A 631 9.90 -7.30 24.17
C GLN A 631 8.55 -7.93 24.50
N GLN A 632 7.46 -7.17 24.40
CA GLN A 632 6.10 -7.65 24.64
C GLN A 632 5.47 -8.35 23.41
N GLY A 633 6.16 -8.36 22.28
CA GLY A 633 5.75 -9.05 21.05
C GLY A 633 5.10 -8.16 19.99
N VAL A 634 5.08 -6.83 20.17
CA VAL A 634 4.60 -5.91 19.14
C VAL A 634 5.50 -6.02 17.91
N MET A 635 4.87 -6.04 16.74
CA MET A 635 5.54 -6.23 15.46
C MET A 635 5.78 -4.92 14.71
N HIS A 636 4.79 -4.03 14.70
CA HIS A 636 4.85 -2.77 13.97
C HIS A 636 4.76 -1.59 14.95
N VAL A 637 5.68 -0.65 14.79
CA VAL A 637 5.75 0.56 15.62
C VAL A 637 5.85 1.79 14.71
N GLY A 638 5.19 2.87 15.12
CA GLY A 638 5.27 4.15 14.45
C GLY A 638 5.48 5.28 15.44
N TYR A 639 5.80 6.47 14.93
CA TYR A 639 5.74 7.69 15.71
C TYR A 639 5.24 8.88 14.89
N TYR A 640 4.62 9.84 15.57
CA TYR A 640 4.13 11.09 15.00
C TYR A 640 4.32 12.29 15.95
N PRO A 641 4.75 13.47 15.47
CA PRO A 641 5.28 13.76 14.14
C PRO A 641 6.79 13.51 14.02
N ASP A 642 7.29 13.37 12.80
CA ASP A 642 8.69 13.71 12.49
C ASP A 642 8.82 15.21 12.19
N ASP A 643 9.78 15.88 12.83
CA ASP A 643 10.14 17.27 12.56
C ASP A 643 11.55 17.30 11.94
N PRO A 644 11.65 17.28 10.60
CA PRO A 644 12.95 17.28 9.91
C PRO A 644 13.69 18.61 10.03
N ILE A 645 13.01 19.68 10.45
CA ILE A 645 13.58 21.03 10.57
C ILE A 645 14.30 21.17 11.92
N LYS A 646 13.67 20.71 13.00
CA LYS A 646 14.26 20.71 14.35
C LYS A 646 15.09 19.47 14.64
N GLY A 647 15.03 18.47 13.76
CA GLY A 647 15.77 17.22 13.91
C GLY A 647 15.18 16.30 14.98
N LEU A 648 13.85 16.32 15.18
CA LEU A 648 13.16 15.59 16.25
C LEU A 648 12.29 14.47 15.69
N PRO A 649 12.31 13.25 16.25
CA PRO A 649 13.23 12.77 17.28
C PRO A 649 14.68 12.59 16.76
N ASP A 650 15.63 12.37 17.68
CA ASP A 650 17.04 12.14 17.33
C ASP A 650 17.22 10.85 16.51
N THR A 651 17.83 10.97 15.32
CA THR A 651 17.98 9.86 14.39
C THR A 651 18.87 8.73 14.90
N THR A 652 19.89 9.05 15.70
CA THR A 652 20.86 8.07 16.20
C THR A 652 20.24 7.18 17.26
N ILE A 653 19.49 7.78 18.19
CA ILE A 653 18.77 7.07 19.24
C ILE A 653 17.68 6.18 18.63
N MET A 654 16.90 6.73 17.69
CA MET A 654 15.81 5.99 17.04
C MET A 654 16.35 4.83 16.16
N ARG A 655 17.45 5.06 15.42
CA ARG A 655 18.09 4.02 14.62
C ARG A 655 18.46 2.80 15.47
N LYS A 656 19.08 3.03 16.64
CA LYS A 656 19.54 1.95 17.53
C LYS A 656 18.38 1.07 17.99
N VAL A 657 17.25 1.66 18.37
CA VAL A 657 16.10 0.86 18.82
C VAL A 657 15.39 0.18 17.64
N PHE A 658 15.22 0.87 16.51
CA PHE A 658 14.57 0.27 15.35
C PHE A 658 15.34 -0.94 14.85
N ASP A 659 16.66 -0.88 14.78
CA ASP A 659 17.49 -2.00 14.33
C ASP A 659 17.53 -3.19 15.32
N SER A 660 17.02 -3.03 16.54
CA SER A 660 16.86 -4.16 17.47
C SER A 660 15.82 -5.19 17.00
N LYS A 661 14.95 -4.82 16.03
CA LYS A 661 14.00 -5.71 15.37
C LYS A 661 14.38 -5.85 13.89
N VAL A 662 14.79 -7.06 13.51
CA VAL A 662 15.26 -7.37 12.14
C VAL A 662 14.08 -7.38 11.16
N SER A 663 14.28 -6.81 9.97
CA SER A 663 13.30 -6.80 8.86
C SER A 663 13.27 -8.14 8.12
N ARG A 664 12.84 -9.20 8.81
CA ARG A 664 12.57 -10.53 8.24
C ARG A 664 11.09 -10.85 8.38
N ILE A 665 10.57 -11.66 7.45
CA ILE A 665 9.19 -12.16 7.53
C ILE A 665 9.02 -12.96 8.84
N GLN A 666 8.01 -12.60 9.62
CA GLN A 666 7.61 -13.24 10.87
C GLN A 666 6.24 -13.90 10.62
N PRO A 667 6.18 -15.25 10.53
CA PRO A 667 4.97 -15.99 10.17
C PRO A 667 3.89 -16.00 11.25
#